data_AF-A0A7C0WKU3-F1
#
_entry.id   AF-A0A7C0WKU3-F1
#
_cell.length_a   1.000
_cell.length_b   1.000
_cell.length_c   1.000
_cell.angle_alpha   90.00
_cell.angle_beta   90.00
_cell.angle_gamma   90.00
#
_symmetry.space_group_name_H-M   'P 1'
#
loop_
_entity.id
_entity.type
_entity.pdbx_description
1 polymer ?
#
loop_
_entity_poly.entity_id
_entity_poly.type
_entity_poly.pdbx_seq_one_letter_code
_entity_poly.pdbx_strand_id
1 'polypeptide(L)'
;MGPDYNGSSIYKTTDGGKTWRQVVKGLPEAKYRGRIGIDLCRAKPNVIYAFIDNYKKYSELKNKTSDAYGRPSSGRIIGATVYRSDDGGGSWRQVSEIDDYTTRISGTYGWVFGQIRVDPINENKIYVMGLALNLSEDGGKTFKPLRGMHGDHHGLWIDPDNTDYLVNVNDGGLAISYDGGKNWRTFYNNIPLAQFFNVMYDMDEPFHIYGSIQDYGSRRGVVDLSRGRDRIPAVEFEGAPGGEGSSHAIDPTDPNVVYSAGFYGNITRTNLKTGERKNIVPKPPEGEPRYRGQWLAPFIISPHNPRIIYHGMNFLFRSLNRGDSWDRISPDLTYNDPGKMGDIPYQTIFTISESPLKFGLIYVGTDDGRAHVTKDGGLHWQEIVKGLPYRKWVSRIVASAYNEGTVYMSQNGKRDDDFAGYLWKSTDYGTTWQDITANLPCGPINVVREDPQNKNVLYVGTDLGVYVSINGGKKWYTLAGNFPTTFVHDLVIHPRDNIMVAATHGRGMWALDVEPIQQLNAEILAKDAHLFVIPPVTLRRSRFSRATGAGARISFFLKQAQKLKLEIFDEANQKVKTLNVNADAGYNTTTWDLTSTVKAAKKKTTGRGRPNYVKPGKYHLKCKVGKTTLAGEIVVQEK
;
A
#
# COMPACT_ATOMS: atom_id res chain seq x y z
N MET A 1 -0.23 -21.93 -23.55
CA MET A 1 -1.02 -21.24 -24.59
C MET A 1 -1.41 -19.90 -24.01
N GLY A 2 -1.02 -18.79 -24.63
CA GLY A 2 -1.40 -17.46 -24.14
C GLY A 2 -2.90 -17.25 -24.26
N PRO A 3 -3.50 -16.31 -23.51
CA PRO A 3 -4.89 -15.95 -23.72
C PRO A 3 -5.07 -15.47 -25.17
N ASP A 4 -6.08 -16.01 -25.87
CA ASP A 4 -6.43 -15.58 -27.21
C ASP A 4 -6.97 -14.14 -27.16
N TYR A 5 -6.10 -13.14 -27.35
CA TYR A 5 -6.43 -11.71 -27.38
C TYR A 5 -7.24 -11.30 -28.62
N ASN A 6 -8.34 -11.99 -28.91
CA ASN A 6 -9.13 -11.76 -30.12
C ASN A 6 -10.14 -10.61 -29.99
N GLY A 7 -10.36 -10.10 -28.78
CA GLY A 7 -11.38 -9.07 -28.49
C GLY A 7 -10.97 -7.64 -28.85
N SER A 8 -9.67 -7.34 -28.99
CA SER A 8 -9.17 -5.98 -29.21
C SER A 8 -9.49 -5.49 -30.63
N SER A 9 -10.19 -4.35 -30.73
CA SER A 9 -10.58 -3.77 -32.02
C SER A 9 -10.88 -2.28 -31.94
N ILE A 10 -11.00 -1.63 -33.11
CA ILE A 10 -11.42 -0.24 -33.26
C ILE A 10 -12.82 -0.23 -33.85
N TYR A 11 -13.72 0.55 -33.25
CA TYR A 11 -15.07 0.76 -33.74
C TYR A 11 -15.28 2.25 -34.02
N LYS A 12 -16.10 2.55 -35.03
CA LYS A 12 -16.46 3.91 -35.43
C LYS A 12 -17.97 4.09 -35.43
N THR A 13 -18.41 5.26 -34.98
CA THR A 13 -19.77 5.77 -35.13
C THR A 13 -19.71 7.11 -35.86
N THR A 14 -20.75 7.43 -36.62
CA THR A 14 -20.95 8.75 -37.26
C THR A 14 -22.34 9.32 -36.98
N ASP A 15 -23.11 8.68 -36.10
CA ASP A 15 -24.51 9.02 -35.79
C ASP A 15 -24.71 9.35 -34.29
N GLY A 16 -23.64 9.77 -33.63
CA GLY A 16 -23.64 10.10 -32.20
C GLY A 16 -23.65 8.87 -31.29
N GLY A 17 -23.18 7.72 -31.77
CA GLY A 17 -23.07 6.48 -30.98
C GLY A 17 -24.28 5.56 -31.03
N LYS A 18 -25.27 5.84 -31.90
CA LYS A 18 -26.45 4.98 -32.08
C LYS A 18 -26.07 3.66 -32.74
N THR A 19 -25.16 3.71 -33.72
CA THR A 19 -24.60 2.52 -34.37
C THR A 19 -23.08 2.56 -34.39
N TRP A 20 -22.48 1.38 -34.27
CA TRP A 20 -21.03 1.17 -34.28
C TRP A 20 -20.67 0.13 -35.32
N ARG A 21 -19.66 0.44 -36.13
CA ARG A 21 -19.07 -0.51 -37.08
C ARG A 21 -17.62 -0.76 -36.74
N GLN A 22 -17.20 -2.02 -36.85
CA GLN A 22 -15.81 -2.39 -36.68
C GLN A 22 -14.97 -1.86 -37.84
N VAL A 23 -13.79 -1.31 -37.55
CA VAL A 23 -12.89 -0.72 -38.56
C VAL A 23 -11.46 -1.21 -38.38
N VAL A 24 -11.16 -2.33 -39.04
CA VAL A 24 -9.88 -3.06 -38.89
C VAL A 24 -9.08 -3.17 -40.18
N LYS A 25 -9.54 -2.55 -41.28
CA LYS A 25 -8.85 -2.58 -42.57
C LYS A 25 -7.46 -1.96 -42.41
N GLY A 26 -6.43 -2.78 -42.66
CA GLY A 26 -5.02 -2.40 -42.57
C GLY A 26 -4.38 -2.53 -41.19
N LEU A 27 -5.12 -3.00 -40.18
CA LEU A 27 -4.59 -3.36 -38.86
C LEU A 27 -4.10 -4.83 -38.84
N PRO A 28 -3.26 -5.24 -37.86
CA PRO A 28 -2.87 -6.63 -37.67
C PRO A 28 -4.08 -7.54 -37.45
N GLU A 29 -3.92 -8.84 -37.70
CA GLU A 29 -4.91 -9.86 -37.31
C GLU A 29 -5.28 -9.78 -35.82
N ALA A 30 -6.51 -10.14 -35.47
CA ALA A 30 -7.06 -9.99 -34.11
C ALA A 30 -6.16 -10.60 -33.02
N LYS A 31 -5.67 -11.82 -33.24
CA LYS A 31 -4.77 -12.54 -32.33
C LYS A 31 -3.45 -11.82 -32.00
N TYR A 32 -3.09 -10.80 -32.77
CA TYR A 32 -1.89 -9.99 -32.54
C TYR A 32 -2.20 -8.59 -31.97
N ARG A 33 -3.47 -8.21 -31.83
CA ARG A 33 -3.86 -6.87 -31.36
C ARG A 33 -4.00 -6.85 -29.84
N GLY A 34 -3.08 -6.16 -29.18
CA GLY A 34 -3.16 -5.81 -27.78
C GLY A 34 -3.92 -4.53 -27.51
N ARG A 35 -3.53 -3.84 -26.44
CA ARG A 35 -4.04 -2.51 -26.07
C ARG A 35 -3.90 -1.54 -27.23
N ILE A 36 -4.94 -0.74 -27.45
CA ILE A 36 -5.00 0.27 -28.50
C ILE A 36 -5.12 1.65 -27.85
N GLY A 37 -4.20 2.55 -28.20
CA GLY A 37 -4.30 3.98 -27.91
C GLY A 37 -4.68 4.73 -29.17
N ILE A 38 -5.59 5.70 -29.10
CA ILE A 38 -6.06 6.49 -30.25
C ILE A 38 -6.02 7.97 -29.90
N ASP A 39 -5.57 8.80 -30.84
CA ASP A 39 -5.70 10.25 -30.76
C ASP A 39 -5.75 10.87 -32.17
N LEU A 40 -6.22 12.11 -32.29
CA LEU A 40 -6.39 12.83 -33.56
C LEU A 40 -5.70 14.19 -33.56
N CYS A 41 -5.37 14.70 -34.75
CA CYS A 41 -4.93 16.09 -34.88
C CYS A 41 -6.16 17.01 -34.89
N ARG A 42 -6.24 17.97 -33.95
CA ARG A 42 -7.42 18.86 -33.84
C ARG A 42 -7.58 19.77 -35.06
N ALA A 43 -6.48 20.29 -35.60
CA ALA A 43 -6.47 21.10 -36.82
C ALA A 43 -6.86 20.29 -38.08
N LYS A 44 -6.68 18.96 -38.06
CA LYS A 44 -7.00 18.05 -39.18
C LYS A 44 -7.68 16.79 -38.65
N PRO A 45 -8.97 16.86 -38.24
CA PRO A 45 -9.64 15.79 -37.49
C PRO A 45 -9.86 14.48 -38.28
N ASN A 46 -9.65 14.50 -39.60
CA ASN A 46 -9.63 13.28 -40.42
C ASN A 46 -8.32 12.48 -40.24
N VAL A 47 -7.26 13.10 -39.73
CA VAL A 47 -5.98 12.46 -39.43
C VAL A 47 -6.03 11.89 -38.01
N ILE A 48 -6.10 10.58 -37.92
CA ILE A 48 -6.19 9.83 -36.67
C ILE A 48 -5.03 8.84 -36.60
N TYR A 49 -4.43 8.73 -35.42
CA TYR A 49 -3.38 7.77 -35.15
C TYR A 49 -3.85 6.71 -34.16
N ALA A 50 -3.35 5.49 -34.33
CA ALA A 50 -3.55 4.39 -33.41
C ALA A 50 -2.20 3.75 -33.04
N PHE A 51 -1.89 3.72 -31.76
CA PHE A 51 -0.90 2.81 -31.19
C PHE A 51 -1.54 1.43 -31.02
N ILE A 52 -0.85 0.36 -31.42
CA ILE A 52 -1.26 -1.03 -31.19
C ILE A 52 -0.10 -1.80 -30.60
N ASP A 53 -0.30 -2.41 -29.43
CA ASP A 53 0.64 -3.38 -28.86
C ASP A 53 0.56 -4.69 -29.65
N ASN A 54 1.55 -4.95 -30.49
CA ASN A 54 1.55 -6.05 -31.45
C ASN A 54 2.23 -7.30 -30.88
N TYR A 55 1.42 -8.29 -30.53
CA TYR A 55 1.88 -9.55 -29.91
C TYR A 55 2.52 -10.54 -30.89
N LYS A 56 2.64 -10.21 -32.18
CA LYS A 56 3.37 -11.06 -33.14
C LYS A 56 4.84 -11.18 -32.69
N LYS A 57 5.42 -12.37 -32.80
CA LYS A 57 6.83 -12.60 -32.40
C LYS A 57 7.80 -11.85 -33.31
N TYR A 58 8.81 -11.25 -32.71
CA TYR A 58 9.94 -10.61 -33.37
C TYR A 58 11.12 -11.60 -33.44
N SER A 59 11.62 -11.90 -34.63
CA SER A 59 12.36 -13.14 -34.93
C SER A 59 13.88 -13.14 -34.70
N GLU A 60 14.46 -12.17 -33.99
CA GLU A 60 15.94 -12.08 -33.86
C GLU A 60 16.55 -12.65 -32.58
N LEU A 61 15.79 -13.31 -31.71
CA LEU A 61 16.34 -13.86 -30.47
C LEU A 61 17.03 -15.21 -30.68
N LYS A 62 18.19 -15.19 -31.31
CA LYS A 62 19.14 -16.30 -31.17
C LYS A 62 19.81 -16.17 -29.79
N ASN A 63 19.64 -17.18 -28.93
CA ASN A 63 20.46 -17.46 -27.73
C ASN A 63 20.04 -16.87 -26.35
N LYS A 64 18.83 -16.33 -26.14
CA LYS A 64 18.34 -16.03 -24.77
C LYS A 64 17.47 -17.17 -24.23
N THR A 65 18.01 -17.93 -23.27
CA THR A 65 17.26 -18.99 -22.56
C THR A 65 16.49 -18.44 -21.37
N SER A 66 16.86 -17.26 -20.83
CA SER A 66 16.21 -16.64 -19.68
C SER A 66 15.92 -15.14 -19.82
N ASP A 67 14.96 -14.65 -19.04
CA ASP A 67 14.60 -13.24 -18.89
C ASP A 67 15.46 -12.53 -17.83
N ALA A 68 15.19 -11.23 -17.58
CA ALA A 68 15.92 -10.41 -16.61
C ALA A 68 15.83 -10.91 -15.16
N TYR A 69 14.90 -11.83 -14.87
CA TYR A 69 14.67 -12.44 -13.56
C TYR A 69 15.13 -13.92 -13.52
N GLY A 70 15.87 -14.36 -14.54
CA GLY A 70 16.39 -15.72 -14.67
C GLY A 70 15.32 -16.77 -14.96
N ARG A 71 14.09 -16.38 -15.34
CA ARG A 71 13.00 -17.30 -15.73
C ARG A 71 13.14 -17.65 -17.20
N PRO A 72 12.56 -18.75 -17.71
CA PRO A 72 12.59 -19.07 -19.14
C PRO A 72 12.10 -17.90 -20.01
N SER A 73 12.85 -17.56 -21.05
CA SER A 73 12.46 -16.46 -21.95
C SER A 73 11.26 -16.87 -22.80
N SER A 74 10.21 -16.04 -22.85
CA SER A 74 9.10 -16.21 -23.79
C SER A 74 9.40 -15.62 -25.18
N GLY A 75 10.58 -15.03 -25.38
CA GLY A 75 10.96 -14.32 -26.61
C GLY A 75 10.38 -12.89 -26.69
N ARG A 76 10.71 -12.16 -27.76
CA ARG A 76 10.29 -10.77 -27.97
C ARG A 76 9.09 -10.70 -28.92
N ILE A 77 8.17 -9.78 -28.65
CA ILE A 77 7.07 -9.42 -29.54
C ILE A 77 7.44 -8.17 -30.36
N ILE A 78 6.70 -7.86 -31.41
CA ILE A 78 6.88 -6.60 -32.15
C ILE A 78 6.60 -5.42 -31.22
N GLY A 79 5.62 -5.52 -30.33
CA GLY A 79 5.31 -4.48 -29.35
C GLY A 79 4.68 -3.25 -30.02
N ALA A 80 5.10 -2.06 -29.63
CA ALA A 80 4.58 -0.79 -30.12
C ALA A 80 4.60 -0.67 -31.66
N THR A 81 3.42 -0.59 -32.27
CA THR A 81 3.26 -0.23 -33.69
C THR A 81 2.29 0.93 -33.84
N VAL A 82 2.53 1.81 -34.81
CA VAL A 82 1.72 3.00 -35.04
C VAL A 82 1.06 2.95 -36.41
N TYR A 83 -0.24 3.22 -36.43
CA TYR A 83 -1.10 3.26 -37.60
C TYR A 83 -1.67 4.65 -37.78
N ARG A 84 -1.84 5.05 -39.05
CA ARG A 84 -2.48 6.32 -39.43
C ARG A 84 -3.68 6.06 -40.32
N SER A 85 -4.74 6.82 -40.06
CA SER A 85 -5.90 6.99 -40.92
C SER A 85 -5.98 8.44 -41.37
N ASP A 86 -6.32 8.68 -42.65
CA ASP A 86 -6.57 10.03 -43.20
C ASP A 86 -8.05 10.22 -43.62
N ASP A 87 -8.91 9.23 -43.32
CA ASP A 87 -10.34 9.18 -43.65
C ASP A 87 -11.21 9.13 -42.37
N GLY A 88 -10.70 9.71 -41.28
CA GLY A 88 -11.38 9.80 -39.99
C GLY A 88 -11.60 8.44 -39.32
N GLY A 89 -10.66 7.51 -39.45
CA GLY A 89 -10.73 6.16 -38.88
C GLY A 89 -11.52 5.16 -39.73
N GLY A 90 -11.62 5.37 -41.04
CA GLY A 90 -12.26 4.46 -42.00
C GLY A 90 -11.35 3.33 -42.50
N SER A 91 -10.06 3.62 -42.66
CA SER A 91 -9.02 2.67 -43.01
C SER A 91 -7.68 3.10 -42.42
N TRP A 92 -6.81 2.13 -42.18
CA TRP A 92 -5.55 2.32 -41.48
C TRP A 92 -4.37 1.83 -42.33
N ARG A 93 -3.21 2.44 -42.14
CA ARG A 93 -1.92 1.91 -42.61
C ARG A 93 -0.89 2.00 -41.50
N GLN A 94 -0.05 0.98 -41.36
CA GLN A 94 1.11 1.09 -40.47
C GLN A 94 2.04 2.18 -41.00
N VAL A 95 2.47 3.08 -40.13
CA VAL A 95 3.45 4.12 -40.44
C VAL A 95 4.78 3.89 -39.74
N SER A 96 4.77 3.23 -38.57
CA SER A 96 6.00 2.93 -37.83
C SER A 96 6.87 1.92 -38.56
N GLU A 97 8.16 2.19 -38.59
CA GLU A 97 9.17 1.17 -38.88
C GLU A 97 9.16 0.09 -37.79
N ILE A 98 9.67 -1.10 -38.13
CA ILE A 98 9.84 -2.21 -37.19
C ILE A 98 11.32 -2.49 -37.11
N ASP A 99 11.93 -2.12 -36.00
CA ASP A 99 13.36 -2.22 -35.73
C ASP A 99 13.65 -2.53 -34.25
N ASP A 100 14.93 -2.60 -33.87
CA ASP A 100 15.30 -2.90 -32.49
C ASP A 100 14.86 -1.82 -31.49
N TYR A 101 14.73 -0.57 -31.92
CA TYR A 101 14.33 0.54 -31.05
C TYR A 101 12.83 0.50 -30.77
N THR A 102 12.02 0.50 -31.83
CA THR A 102 10.55 0.53 -31.78
C THR A 102 9.98 -0.67 -31.02
N THR A 103 10.57 -1.86 -31.19
CA THR A 103 10.19 -3.06 -30.44
C THR A 103 10.50 -3.00 -28.94
N ARG A 104 11.28 -2.01 -28.48
CA ARG A 104 11.59 -1.78 -27.06
C ARG A 104 10.80 -0.62 -26.45
N ILE A 105 10.07 0.16 -27.24
CA ILE A 105 9.26 1.29 -26.74
C ILE A 105 8.34 0.82 -25.62
N SER A 106 7.57 -0.24 -25.87
CA SER A 106 6.71 -0.87 -24.87
C SER A 106 7.29 -2.17 -24.28
N GLY A 107 8.28 -2.78 -24.95
CA GLY A 107 8.79 -4.11 -24.59
C GLY A 107 7.66 -5.14 -24.58
N THR A 108 7.38 -5.72 -23.42
CA THR A 108 6.23 -6.64 -23.19
C THR A 108 5.08 -5.99 -22.41
N TYR A 109 5.13 -4.66 -22.23
CA TYR A 109 4.25 -3.89 -21.34
C TYR A 109 3.36 -2.90 -22.10
N GLY A 110 3.09 -3.11 -23.39
CA GLY A 110 2.22 -2.20 -24.15
C GLY A 110 0.77 -2.19 -23.65
N TRP A 111 0.35 -3.21 -22.91
CA TRP A 111 -0.90 -3.24 -22.15
C TRP A 111 -0.97 -2.20 -21.02
N VAL A 112 0.18 -1.77 -20.50
CA VAL A 112 0.32 -0.71 -19.49
C VAL A 112 0.38 0.66 -20.17
N PHE A 113 1.34 0.85 -21.09
CA PHE A 113 1.70 2.17 -21.61
C PHE A 113 0.97 2.60 -22.87
N GLY A 114 0.22 1.70 -23.52
CA GLY A 114 -0.26 1.82 -24.91
C GLY A 114 -1.16 3.02 -25.17
N GLN A 115 -0.55 4.20 -25.26
CA GLN A 115 -1.15 5.50 -25.43
C GLN A 115 -0.33 6.29 -26.45
N ILE A 116 -1.02 7.15 -27.19
CA ILE A 116 -0.47 8.05 -28.19
C ILE A 116 -1.09 9.43 -27.99
N ARG A 117 -0.35 10.49 -28.29
CA ARG A 117 -0.88 11.84 -28.44
C ARG A 117 -0.44 12.43 -29.76
N VAL A 118 -1.34 13.14 -30.42
CA VAL A 118 -1.07 13.86 -31.66
C VAL A 118 -1.02 15.35 -31.34
N ASP A 119 -0.02 16.05 -31.87
CA ASP A 119 0.05 17.50 -31.73
C ASP A 119 -1.23 18.14 -32.34
N PRO A 120 -1.89 19.05 -31.62
CA PRO A 120 -3.19 19.58 -32.02
C PRO A 120 -3.13 20.46 -33.28
N ILE A 121 -1.94 20.94 -33.67
CA ILE A 121 -1.71 21.83 -34.81
C ILE A 121 -0.97 21.10 -35.94
N ASN A 122 0.05 20.31 -35.63
CA ASN A 122 0.88 19.60 -36.61
C ASN A 122 0.58 18.10 -36.63
N GLU A 123 -0.12 17.62 -37.66
CA GLU A 123 -0.52 16.22 -37.74
C GLU A 123 0.65 15.22 -37.86
N ASN A 124 1.86 15.67 -38.18
CA ASN A 124 3.03 14.80 -38.30
C ASN A 124 3.86 14.72 -37.02
N LYS A 125 3.54 15.52 -36.00
CA LYS A 125 4.20 15.49 -34.69
C LYS A 125 3.37 14.67 -33.72
N ILE A 126 3.89 13.51 -33.30
CA ILE A 126 3.19 12.57 -32.42
C ILE A 126 4.08 12.09 -31.28
N TYR A 127 3.45 11.74 -30.18
CA TYR A 127 4.09 11.21 -28.98
C TYR A 127 3.55 9.84 -28.66
N VAL A 128 4.44 8.87 -28.43
CA VAL A 128 4.08 7.51 -28.03
C VAL A 128 4.64 7.23 -26.63
N MET A 129 3.76 6.77 -25.77
CA MET A 129 4.08 6.37 -24.40
C MET A 129 4.68 4.96 -24.37
N GLY A 130 5.51 4.72 -23.36
CA GLY A 130 6.29 3.50 -23.20
C GLY A 130 7.20 3.59 -21.98
N LEU A 131 8.23 2.76 -21.95
CA LEU A 131 9.31 2.87 -20.94
C LEU A 131 9.99 4.24 -20.99
N ALA A 132 10.06 4.84 -22.19
CA ALA A 132 10.41 6.23 -22.43
C ALA A 132 9.24 6.97 -23.10
N LEU A 133 9.23 8.31 -23.03
CA LEU A 133 8.36 9.16 -23.83
C LEU A 133 9.00 9.33 -25.21
N ASN A 134 8.31 8.94 -26.28
CA ASN A 134 8.89 8.91 -27.63
C ASN A 134 8.24 9.97 -28.52
N LEU A 135 9.06 10.75 -29.22
CA LEU A 135 8.62 11.76 -30.17
C LEU A 135 8.91 11.29 -31.60
N SER A 136 7.93 11.46 -32.48
CA SER A 136 8.09 11.41 -33.94
C SER A 136 7.65 12.75 -34.53
N GLU A 137 8.39 13.24 -35.53
CA GLU A 137 8.11 14.47 -36.27
C GLU A 137 7.87 14.20 -37.77
N ASP A 138 7.83 12.94 -38.17
CA ASP A 138 7.69 12.45 -39.55
C ASP A 138 6.40 11.65 -39.77
N GLY A 139 5.40 11.89 -38.90
CA GLY A 139 4.11 11.24 -38.97
C GLY A 139 4.13 9.79 -38.49
N GLY A 140 5.04 9.45 -37.58
CA GLY A 140 5.12 8.16 -36.89
C GLY A 140 6.00 7.12 -37.55
N LYS A 141 6.90 7.51 -38.47
CA LYS A 141 7.83 6.59 -39.13
C LYS A 141 8.99 6.24 -38.21
N THR A 142 9.68 7.27 -37.71
CA THR A 142 10.83 7.13 -36.82
C THR A 142 10.56 7.80 -35.47
N PHE A 143 11.22 7.31 -34.42
CA PHE A 143 11.02 7.79 -33.05
C PHE A 143 12.36 8.06 -32.35
N LYS A 144 12.37 9.09 -31.50
CA LYS A 144 13.46 9.38 -30.57
C LYS A 144 12.94 9.51 -29.14
N PRO A 145 13.70 9.10 -28.11
CA PRO A 145 13.27 9.22 -26.73
C PRO A 145 13.49 10.66 -26.23
N LEU A 146 12.52 11.19 -25.50
CA LEU A 146 12.66 12.40 -24.70
C LEU A 146 13.15 12.03 -23.30
N ARG A 147 14.16 12.73 -22.81
CA ARG A 147 14.86 12.43 -21.55
C ARG A 147 14.69 13.57 -20.54
N GLY A 148 15.16 13.36 -19.30
CA GLY A 148 15.12 14.37 -18.23
C GLY A 148 14.00 14.18 -17.21
N MET A 149 13.36 13.02 -17.22
CA MET A 149 12.33 12.62 -16.27
C MET A 149 12.43 11.11 -15.97
N HIS A 150 11.64 10.64 -15.01
CA HIS A 150 11.40 9.24 -14.71
C HIS A 150 10.77 8.51 -15.90
N GLY A 151 11.02 7.21 -16.02
CA GLY A 151 10.43 6.34 -17.05
C GLY A 151 8.97 5.97 -16.77
N ASP A 152 8.43 5.10 -17.62
CA ASP A 152 7.08 4.53 -17.52
C ASP A 152 5.98 5.59 -17.65
N HIS A 153 5.75 6.02 -18.90
CA HIS A 153 4.87 7.14 -19.21
C HIS A 153 3.45 6.66 -19.49
N HIS A 154 2.46 7.29 -18.84
CA HIS A 154 1.06 6.88 -18.92
C HIS A 154 0.15 7.94 -19.55
N GLY A 155 0.62 9.18 -19.63
CA GLY A 155 -0.17 10.27 -20.16
C GLY A 155 0.68 11.45 -20.61
N LEU A 156 0.14 12.19 -21.58
CA LEU A 156 0.67 13.45 -22.02
C LEU A 156 -0.53 14.35 -22.36
N TRP A 157 -0.46 15.60 -21.91
CA TRP A 157 -1.32 16.68 -22.37
C TRP A 157 -0.46 17.71 -23.11
N ILE A 158 -0.98 18.17 -24.24
CA ILE A 158 -0.35 19.16 -25.12
C ILE A 158 -1.31 20.35 -25.14
N ASP A 159 -0.80 21.53 -24.81
CA ASP A 159 -1.58 22.75 -24.89
C ASP A 159 -1.93 23.04 -26.37
N PRO A 160 -3.23 23.18 -26.72
CA PRO A 160 -3.65 23.46 -28.08
C PRO A 160 -3.26 24.84 -28.61
N ASP A 161 -3.03 25.81 -27.73
CA ASP A 161 -2.67 27.18 -28.09
C ASP A 161 -1.14 27.38 -28.10
N ASN A 162 -0.39 26.46 -27.46
CA ASN A 162 1.06 26.47 -27.42
C ASN A 162 1.63 25.04 -27.34
N THR A 163 1.95 24.43 -28.46
CA THR A 163 2.34 23.00 -28.48
C THR A 163 3.74 22.70 -27.96
N ASP A 164 4.47 23.71 -27.49
CA ASP A 164 5.68 23.55 -26.69
C ASP A 164 5.39 23.33 -25.19
N TYR A 165 4.18 23.68 -24.73
CA TYR A 165 3.75 23.44 -23.35
C TYR A 165 3.18 22.03 -23.21
N LEU A 166 3.94 21.18 -22.50
CA LEU A 166 3.62 19.76 -22.31
C LEU A 166 3.49 19.44 -20.83
N VAL A 167 2.51 18.62 -20.49
CA VAL A 167 2.35 18.03 -19.15
C VAL A 167 2.37 16.51 -19.29
N ASN A 168 3.45 15.87 -18.86
CA ASN A 168 3.62 14.43 -18.87
C ASN A 168 3.32 13.83 -17.50
N VAL A 169 2.70 12.65 -17.50
CA VAL A 169 2.50 11.81 -16.31
C VAL A 169 3.24 10.50 -16.52
N ASN A 170 4.06 10.15 -15.54
CA ASN A 170 4.89 8.95 -15.48
C ASN A 170 4.89 8.37 -14.05
N ASP A 171 5.52 7.22 -13.83
CA ASP A 171 5.51 6.57 -12.51
C ASP A 171 6.22 7.39 -11.41
N GLY A 172 7.10 8.32 -11.78
CA GLY A 172 7.65 9.32 -10.86
C GLY A 172 6.67 10.44 -10.49
N GLY A 173 5.54 10.59 -11.20
CA GLY A 173 4.55 11.64 -11.00
C GLY A 173 4.38 12.53 -12.23
N LEU A 174 4.57 13.84 -12.06
CA LEU A 174 4.34 14.84 -13.12
C LEU A 174 5.65 15.49 -13.57
N ALA A 175 5.78 15.70 -14.88
CA ALA A 175 6.84 16.50 -15.49
C ALA A 175 6.25 17.52 -16.46
N ILE A 176 6.78 18.75 -16.45
CA ILE A 176 6.30 19.85 -17.30
C ILE A 176 7.43 20.32 -18.22
N SER A 177 7.14 20.49 -19.50
CA SER A 177 8.03 21.16 -20.47
C SER A 177 7.39 22.42 -21.02
N TYR A 178 8.21 23.43 -21.30
CA TYR A 178 7.81 24.69 -21.95
C TYR A 178 8.52 24.89 -23.31
N ASP A 179 9.21 23.87 -23.80
CA ASP A 179 10.06 23.92 -25.00
C ASP A 179 9.93 22.67 -25.88
N GLY A 180 8.73 22.07 -25.88
CA GLY A 180 8.39 20.94 -26.75
C GLY A 180 9.02 19.62 -26.32
N GLY A 181 9.46 19.53 -25.06
CA GLY A 181 10.02 18.32 -24.45
C GLY A 181 11.55 18.24 -24.49
N LYS A 182 12.24 19.35 -24.77
CA LYS A 182 13.72 19.42 -24.72
C LYS A 182 14.20 19.43 -23.27
N ASN A 183 13.52 20.18 -22.40
CA ASN A 183 13.78 20.25 -20.97
C ASN A 183 12.50 20.01 -20.16
N TRP A 184 12.67 19.51 -18.94
CA TRP A 184 11.58 19.13 -18.06
C TRP A 184 11.79 19.65 -16.64
N ARG A 185 10.75 20.26 -16.08
CA ARG A 185 10.62 20.53 -14.65
C ARG A 185 9.90 19.36 -13.99
N THR A 186 10.56 18.74 -13.02
CA THR A 186 10.04 17.58 -12.27
C THR A 186 9.69 17.97 -10.84
N PHE A 187 8.86 17.15 -10.18
CA PHE A 187 8.30 17.44 -8.85
C PHE A 187 8.47 16.28 -7.85
N TYR A 188 9.40 15.36 -8.10
CA TYR A 188 9.57 14.09 -7.36
C TYR A 188 9.71 14.25 -5.84
N ASN A 189 10.35 15.33 -5.39
CA ASN A 189 10.60 15.55 -3.96
C ASN A 189 9.48 16.32 -3.24
N ASN A 190 8.48 16.81 -3.96
CA ASN A 190 7.51 17.77 -3.43
C ASN A 190 6.05 17.29 -3.48
N ILE A 191 5.78 16.11 -4.06
CA ILE A 191 4.43 15.54 -4.11
C ILE A 191 4.41 14.25 -3.27
N PRO A 192 3.53 14.14 -2.26
CA PRO A 192 3.47 12.96 -1.41
C PRO A 192 2.74 11.81 -2.12
N LEU A 193 3.42 11.18 -3.10
CA LEU A 193 2.89 10.11 -3.95
C LEU A 193 3.50 8.73 -3.65
N ALA A 194 4.24 8.58 -2.54
CA ALA A 194 4.89 7.32 -2.21
C ALA A 194 3.87 6.17 -2.10
N GLN A 195 4.07 5.14 -2.92
CA GLN A 195 3.23 3.95 -3.05
C GLN A 195 3.89 2.74 -2.39
N PHE A 196 3.57 2.50 -1.12
CA PHE A 196 4.12 1.37 -0.37
C PHE A 196 3.30 0.09 -0.61
N PHE A 197 4.00 -1.02 -0.85
CA PHE A 197 3.39 -2.34 -0.97
C PHE A 197 3.11 -3.01 0.38
N ASN A 198 3.94 -2.73 1.38
CA ASN A 198 3.95 -3.43 2.65
C ASN A 198 4.61 -2.58 3.75
N VAL A 199 4.50 -3.05 4.99
CA VAL A 199 5.18 -2.47 6.15
C VAL A 199 5.59 -3.55 7.15
N MET A 200 6.79 -3.42 7.70
CA MET A 200 7.28 -4.17 8.85
C MET A 200 8.01 -3.25 9.82
N TYR A 201 8.26 -3.70 11.05
CA TYR A 201 8.98 -2.94 12.08
C TYR A 201 10.19 -3.72 12.64
N ASP A 202 11.15 -3.00 13.20
CA ASP A 202 12.15 -3.55 14.12
C ASP A 202 11.77 -3.31 15.59
N MET A 203 12.54 -3.88 16.52
CA MET A 203 12.33 -3.70 17.96
C MET A 203 13.33 -2.69 18.58
N ASP A 204 13.94 -1.81 17.78
CA ASP A 204 14.92 -0.83 18.28
C ASP A 204 14.20 0.32 19.03
N GLU A 205 14.93 1.19 19.76
CA GLU A 205 14.34 2.36 20.43
C GLU A 205 15.12 3.65 20.11
N PRO A 206 14.54 4.60 19.33
CA PRO A 206 13.26 4.51 18.63
C PRO A 206 13.25 3.43 17.54
N PHE A 207 12.08 2.84 17.27
CA PHE A 207 11.96 1.77 16.27
C PHE A 207 11.92 2.33 14.85
N HIS A 208 12.26 1.49 13.87
CA HIS A 208 12.12 1.80 12.44
C HIS A 208 11.03 0.96 11.80
N ILE A 209 10.43 1.54 10.77
CA ILE A 209 9.52 0.87 9.84
C ILE A 209 10.19 0.68 8.50
N TYR A 210 9.93 -0.45 7.86
CA TYR A 210 10.50 -0.87 6.59
C TYR A 210 9.37 -1.16 5.60
N GLY A 211 9.57 -0.84 4.33
CA GLY A 211 8.67 -1.24 3.25
C GLY A 211 9.28 -0.97 1.89
N SER A 212 8.70 -1.54 0.84
CA SER A 212 9.10 -1.24 -0.54
C SER A 212 8.12 -0.30 -1.23
N ILE A 213 8.68 0.58 -2.05
CA ILE A 213 7.96 1.59 -2.82
C ILE A 213 8.03 1.22 -4.31
N GLN A 214 6.90 1.29 -5.00
CA GLN A 214 6.80 1.20 -6.47
C GLN A 214 7.86 2.10 -7.14
N ASP A 215 8.66 1.53 -8.04
CA ASP A 215 9.75 2.18 -8.79
C ASP A 215 10.83 2.93 -7.97
N TYR A 216 10.85 2.80 -6.63
CA TYR A 216 11.73 3.60 -5.77
C TYR A 216 12.50 2.78 -4.71
N GLY A 217 12.37 1.45 -4.77
CA GLY A 217 13.15 0.51 -3.98
C GLY A 217 12.63 0.27 -2.56
N SER A 218 13.44 -0.40 -1.74
CA SER A 218 13.17 -0.62 -0.33
C SER A 218 13.63 0.58 0.51
N ARG A 219 12.78 0.99 1.45
CA ARG A 219 12.96 2.18 2.28
C ARG A 219 12.67 1.88 3.75
N ARG A 220 13.28 2.66 4.64
CA ARG A 220 12.95 2.66 6.07
C ARG A 220 12.88 4.06 6.65
N GLY A 221 12.16 4.21 7.75
CA GLY A 221 12.01 5.48 8.47
C GLY A 221 11.88 5.25 9.97
N VAL A 222 12.40 6.18 10.77
CA VAL A 222 12.28 6.13 12.23
C VAL A 222 10.91 6.59 12.69
N VAL A 223 10.35 5.93 13.70
CA VAL A 223 9.14 6.39 14.42
C VAL A 223 9.58 6.90 15.79
N ASP A 224 9.82 8.21 15.86
CA ASP A 224 10.28 8.87 17.09
C ASP A 224 9.11 9.40 17.94
N LEU A 225 8.95 8.83 19.14
CA LEU A 225 7.93 9.21 20.12
C LEU A 225 8.44 10.27 21.13
N SER A 226 9.68 10.76 21.02
CA SER A 226 10.30 11.73 21.95
C SER A 226 9.56 13.08 22.03
N ARG A 227 8.76 13.40 20.99
CA ARG A 227 7.89 14.57 20.94
C ARG A 227 6.48 14.28 21.44
N GLY A 228 6.19 13.08 21.94
CA GLY A 228 4.86 12.65 22.34
C GLY A 228 4.17 11.83 21.25
N ARG A 229 3.28 10.94 21.69
CA ARG A 229 2.61 9.92 20.88
C ARG A 229 1.61 10.49 19.86
N ASP A 230 1.22 11.75 20.04
CA ASP A 230 0.32 12.51 19.16
C ASP A 230 1.05 13.44 18.18
N ARG A 231 2.39 13.47 18.23
CA ARG A 231 3.24 14.36 17.44
C ARG A 231 4.43 13.62 16.84
N ILE A 232 4.15 12.44 16.31
CA ILE A 232 5.10 11.65 15.54
C ILE A 232 5.48 12.48 14.30
N PRO A 233 6.76 12.88 14.14
CA PRO A 233 7.16 13.71 13.01
C PRO A 233 7.13 12.92 11.71
N ALA A 234 6.76 13.58 10.60
CA ALA A 234 7.10 13.06 9.28
C ALA A 234 8.62 13.09 9.11
N VAL A 235 9.17 12.00 8.55
CA VAL A 235 10.61 11.84 8.31
C VAL A 235 10.86 11.55 6.84
N GLU A 236 12.03 11.92 6.35
CA GLU A 236 12.52 11.43 5.07
C GLU A 236 12.85 9.94 5.21
N PHE A 237 12.45 9.14 4.22
CA PHE A 237 12.77 7.73 4.20
C PHE A 237 14.18 7.50 3.66
N GLU A 238 14.98 6.72 4.38
CA GLU A 238 16.30 6.29 3.94
C GLU A 238 16.25 4.93 3.24
N GLY A 239 17.36 4.54 2.60
CA GLY A 239 17.46 3.23 1.92
C GLY A 239 17.39 2.06 2.90
N ALA A 240 16.74 0.98 2.49
CA ALA A 240 16.69 -0.28 3.24
C ALA A 240 17.14 -1.46 2.36
N PRO A 241 17.59 -2.58 2.96
CA PRO A 241 17.91 -3.79 2.21
C PRO A 241 16.72 -4.28 1.38
N GLY A 242 17.00 -4.77 0.18
CA GLY A 242 15.97 -5.22 -0.77
C GLY A 242 15.90 -4.33 -2.01
N GLY A 243 14.79 -4.41 -2.73
CA GLY A 243 14.50 -3.60 -3.91
C GLY A 243 13.06 -3.14 -3.92
N GLU A 244 12.57 -2.79 -5.09
CA GLU A 244 11.13 -2.62 -5.32
C GLU A 244 10.41 -3.96 -5.12
N GLY A 245 9.14 -3.91 -4.71
CA GLY A 245 8.32 -5.09 -4.49
C GLY A 245 9.02 -6.11 -3.59
N SER A 246 9.53 -5.63 -2.47
CA SER A 246 10.19 -6.44 -1.46
C SER A 246 9.45 -6.40 -0.13
N SER A 247 9.33 -7.54 0.55
CA SER A 247 8.86 -7.66 1.94
C SER A 247 10.05 -7.78 2.90
N HIS A 248 9.86 -7.39 4.15
CA HIS A 248 10.93 -7.33 5.16
C HIS A 248 10.58 -8.11 6.43
N ALA A 249 11.59 -8.64 7.10
CA ALA A 249 11.52 -9.01 8.51
C ALA A 249 12.88 -8.71 9.16
N ILE A 250 12.84 -8.20 10.38
CA ILE A 250 14.03 -7.78 11.11
C ILE A 250 14.18 -8.70 12.31
N ASP A 251 15.38 -9.20 12.57
CA ASP A 251 15.63 -10.04 13.74
C ASP A 251 15.32 -9.22 15.02
N PRO A 252 14.35 -9.66 15.85
CA PRO A 252 13.92 -8.90 17.02
C PRO A 252 15.00 -8.81 18.11
N THR A 253 16.08 -9.57 18.00
CA THR A 253 17.22 -9.59 18.95
C THR A 253 18.47 -8.89 18.42
N ASP A 254 18.53 -8.59 17.12
CA ASP A 254 19.61 -7.84 16.49
C ASP A 254 19.08 -7.07 15.27
N PRO A 255 18.76 -5.77 15.40
CA PRO A 255 18.18 -4.98 14.31
C PRO A 255 19.13 -4.81 13.12
N ASN A 256 20.41 -5.19 13.26
CA ASN A 256 21.33 -5.21 12.13
C ASN A 256 21.06 -6.38 11.18
N VAL A 257 20.36 -7.44 11.60
CA VAL A 257 20.03 -8.59 10.74
C VAL A 257 18.66 -8.38 10.11
N VAL A 258 18.67 -8.00 8.83
CA VAL A 258 17.46 -7.73 8.04
C VAL A 258 17.32 -8.74 6.92
N TYR A 259 16.14 -9.33 6.80
CA TYR A 259 15.76 -10.17 5.69
C TYR A 259 14.87 -9.39 4.74
N SER A 260 15.09 -9.57 3.44
CA SER A 260 14.28 -8.95 2.40
C SER A 260 13.98 -9.97 1.30
N ALA A 261 12.70 -10.27 1.08
CA ALA A 261 12.26 -11.06 -0.06
C ALA A 261 11.83 -10.15 -1.20
N GLY A 262 12.18 -10.49 -2.44
CA GLY A 262 11.82 -9.73 -3.63
C GLY A 262 11.22 -10.63 -4.71
N PHE A 263 11.28 -10.17 -5.96
CA PHE A 263 10.57 -10.79 -7.08
C PHE A 263 10.75 -12.31 -7.18
N TYR A 264 9.62 -12.99 -7.35
CA TYR A 264 9.52 -14.39 -7.69
C TYR A 264 10.22 -15.33 -6.70
N GLY A 265 10.10 -15.03 -5.41
CA GLY A 265 10.65 -15.87 -4.33
C GLY A 265 12.10 -15.59 -3.96
N ASN A 266 12.73 -14.57 -4.54
CA ASN A 266 14.08 -14.18 -4.11
C ASN A 266 14.06 -13.76 -2.63
N ILE A 267 15.10 -14.09 -1.86
CA ILE A 267 15.23 -13.69 -0.46
C ILE A 267 16.71 -13.54 -0.10
N THR A 268 17.04 -12.45 0.59
CA THR A 268 18.40 -12.14 1.05
C THR A 268 18.43 -11.81 2.54
N ARG A 269 19.49 -12.25 3.22
CA ARG A 269 19.85 -11.82 4.58
C ARG A 269 20.94 -10.76 4.47
N THR A 270 20.76 -9.64 5.15
CA THR A 270 21.69 -8.51 5.15
C THR A 270 22.07 -8.16 6.57
N ASN A 271 23.35 -7.91 6.81
CA ASN A 271 23.85 -7.30 8.04
C ASN A 271 24.07 -5.80 7.79
N LEU A 272 23.28 -4.93 8.41
CA LEU A 272 23.35 -3.47 8.23
C LEU A 272 24.66 -2.87 8.74
N LYS A 273 25.28 -3.47 9.76
CA LYS A 273 26.51 -2.97 10.37
C LYS A 273 27.73 -3.23 9.48
N THR A 274 27.78 -4.41 8.84
CA THR A 274 28.92 -4.80 8.00
C THR A 274 28.69 -4.57 6.51
N GLY A 275 27.43 -4.40 6.09
CA GLY A 275 27.03 -4.37 4.68
C GLY A 275 27.01 -5.76 4.01
N GLU A 276 27.31 -6.84 4.74
CA GLU A 276 27.31 -8.19 4.19
C GLU A 276 25.89 -8.58 3.75
N ARG A 277 25.76 -9.05 2.50
CA ARG A 277 24.51 -9.52 1.92
C ARG A 277 24.66 -10.94 1.40
N LYS A 278 23.80 -11.85 1.85
CA LYS A 278 23.77 -13.25 1.42
C LYS A 278 22.42 -13.59 0.77
N ASN A 279 22.46 -14.16 -0.43
CA ASN A 279 21.28 -14.78 -1.04
C ASN A 279 21.00 -16.12 -0.34
N ILE A 280 19.78 -16.27 0.16
CA ILE A 280 19.34 -17.43 0.95
C ILE A 280 18.12 -18.10 0.31
N VAL A 281 17.98 -18.04 -1.01
CA VAL A 281 16.85 -18.64 -1.73
C VAL A 281 16.93 -20.17 -1.68
N PRO A 282 15.85 -20.88 -1.30
CA PRO A 282 15.80 -22.34 -1.39
C PRO A 282 15.91 -22.78 -2.85
N LYS A 283 16.77 -23.78 -3.10
CA LYS A 283 17.01 -24.30 -4.45
C LYS A 283 16.33 -25.65 -4.63
N PRO A 284 15.75 -25.94 -5.80
CA PRO A 284 15.28 -27.28 -6.11
C PRO A 284 16.46 -28.25 -6.16
N PRO A 285 16.27 -29.53 -5.78
CA PRO A 285 17.20 -30.60 -6.08
C PRO A 285 17.51 -30.69 -7.58
N GLU A 286 18.65 -31.29 -7.92
CA GLU A 286 19.02 -31.51 -9.31
C GLU A 286 17.93 -32.33 -10.03
N GLY A 287 17.51 -31.87 -11.20
CA GLY A 287 16.45 -32.50 -12.00
C GLY A 287 15.01 -32.10 -11.64
N GLU A 288 14.78 -31.40 -10.52
CA GLU A 288 13.44 -30.88 -10.19
C GLU A 288 13.16 -29.53 -10.91
N PRO A 289 11.88 -29.26 -11.25
CA PRO A 289 11.48 -27.95 -11.78
C PRO A 289 11.80 -26.81 -10.81
N ARG A 290 12.01 -25.61 -11.36
CA ARG A 290 12.15 -24.39 -10.57
C ARG A 290 10.89 -24.13 -9.74
N TYR A 291 11.06 -23.77 -8.47
CA TYR A 291 9.96 -23.36 -7.60
C TYR A 291 9.29 -22.07 -8.09
N ARG A 292 7.98 -21.97 -7.85
CA ARG A 292 7.17 -20.81 -8.23
C ARG A 292 7.03 -19.88 -7.01
N GLY A 293 7.63 -18.70 -7.07
CA GLY A 293 7.47 -17.68 -6.02
C GLY A 293 6.62 -16.51 -6.50
N GLN A 294 5.92 -15.86 -5.58
CA GLN A 294 5.18 -14.64 -5.87
C GLN A 294 6.12 -13.45 -6.09
N TRP A 295 5.65 -12.40 -6.77
CA TRP A 295 6.30 -11.10 -6.88
C TRP A 295 6.69 -10.55 -5.49
N LEU A 296 5.73 -10.55 -4.55
CA LEU A 296 5.93 -10.30 -3.12
C LEU A 296 5.86 -11.63 -2.36
N ALA A 297 6.91 -12.45 -2.45
CA ALA A 297 6.91 -13.74 -1.77
C ALA A 297 6.85 -13.58 -0.23
N PRO A 298 5.93 -14.29 0.46
CA PRO A 298 5.80 -14.17 1.90
C PRO A 298 6.92 -14.93 2.61
N PHE A 299 7.44 -14.32 3.67
CA PHE A 299 8.27 -15.01 4.65
C PHE A 299 8.04 -14.40 6.02
N ILE A 300 8.31 -15.17 7.06
CA ILE A 300 8.23 -14.72 8.45
C ILE A 300 9.44 -15.25 9.23
N ILE A 301 9.85 -14.50 10.24
CA ILE A 301 10.67 -15.02 11.32
C ILE A 301 9.72 -15.67 12.33
N SER A 302 10.07 -16.85 12.83
CA SER A 302 9.26 -17.53 13.85
C SER A 302 9.15 -16.66 15.11
N PRO A 303 7.93 -16.44 15.68
CA PRO A 303 7.78 -15.78 16.97
C PRO A 303 8.41 -16.56 18.13
N HIS A 304 8.73 -17.85 17.94
CA HIS A 304 9.33 -18.70 18.98
C HIS A 304 10.86 -18.67 18.98
N ASN A 305 11.48 -18.40 17.84
CA ASN A 305 12.92 -18.37 17.71
C ASN A 305 13.37 -17.54 16.50
N PRO A 306 14.14 -16.45 16.70
CA PRO A 306 14.54 -15.55 15.61
C PRO A 306 15.52 -16.18 14.61
N ARG A 307 16.07 -17.38 14.90
CA ARG A 307 16.88 -18.15 13.95
C ARG A 307 16.04 -18.94 12.94
N ILE A 308 14.75 -19.12 13.21
CA ILE A 308 13.85 -19.90 12.37
C ILE A 308 13.14 -18.96 11.38
N ILE A 309 13.20 -19.32 10.09
CA ILE A 309 12.57 -18.57 9.01
C ILE A 309 11.65 -19.50 8.23
N TYR A 310 10.45 -19.04 7.93
CA TYR A 310 9.55 -19.70 6.98
C TYR A 310 9.47 -18.87 5.70
N HIS A 311 9.59 -19.51 4.54
CA HIS A 311 9.55 -18.85 3.23
C HIS A 311 8.57 -19.56 2.30
N GLY A 312 7.65 -18.80 1.71
CA GLY A 312 6.57 -19.32 0.87
C GLY A 312 6.87 -19.19 -0.61
N MET A 313 6.75 -20.31 -1.30
CA MET A 313 6.69 -20.41 -2.77
C MET A 313 5.43 -21.22 -3.11
N ASN A 314 5.45 -22.12 -4.08
CA ASN A 314 4.41 -23.14 -4.18
C ASN A 314 4.48 -24.18 -3.05
N PHE A 315 5.66 -24.30 -2.42
CA PHE A 315 5.90 -25.05 -1.19
C PHE A 315 6.23 -24.09 -0.03
N LEU A 316 6.00 -24.54 1.21
CA LEU A 316 6.52 -23.88 2.41
C LEU A 316 7.90 -24.47 2.76
N PHE A 317 8.88 -23.58 2.91
CA PHE A 317 10.22 -23.93 3.37
C PHE A 317 10.45 -23.43 4.78
N ARG A 318 11.22 -24.19 5.57
CA ARG A 318 11.68 -23.80 6.90
C ARG A 318 13.20 -23.84 6.96
N SER A 319 13.80 -22.79 7.48
CA SER A 319 15.20 -22.76 7.89
C SER A 319 15.28 -22.71 9.41
N LEU A 320 16.20 -23.47 10.01
CA LEU A 320 16.51 -23.41 11.45
C LEU A 320 17.77 -22.59 11.76
N ASN A 321 18.42 -22.07 10.72
CA ASN A 321 19.73 -21.44 10.77
C ASN A 321 19.77 -20.17 9.90
N ARG A 322 18.75 -19.31 10.07
CA ARG A 322 18.73 -17.98 9.46
C ARG A 322 18.86 -17.97 7.93
N GLY A 323 18.35 -19.02 7.26
CA GLY A 323 18.39 -19.18 5.81
C GLY A 323 19.65 -19.82 5.25
N ASP A 324 20.57 -20.33 6.09
CA ASP A 324 21.79 -20.99 5.59
C ASP A 324 21.49 -22.35 4.94
N SER A 325 20.44 -23.05 5.41
CA SER A 325 19.86 -24.24 4.77
C SER A 325 18.34 -24.26 4.94
N TRP A 326 17.65 -25.05 4.12
CA TRP A 326 16.19 -25.12 4.05
C TRP A 326 15.67 -26.56 4.00
N ASP A 327 14.62 -26.82 4.78
CA ASP A 327 13.76 -27.99 4.68
C ASP A 327 12.49 -27.60 3.90
N ARG A 328 12.07 -28.44 2.95
CA ARG A 328 10.73 -28.37 2.36
C ARG A 328 9.76 -29.06 3.33
N ILE A 329 8.83 -28.31 3.93
CA ILE A 329 7.94 -28.82 5.00
C ILE A 329 6.48 -28.92 4.55
N SER A 330 6.21 -28.89 3.25
CA SER A 330 4.87 -29.07 2.71
C SER A 330 4.88 -29.72 1.32
N PRO A 331 3.76 -30.33 0.89
CA PRO A 331 3.48 -30.54 -0.53
C PRO A 331 3.20 -29.19 -1.23
N ASP A 332 2.88 -29.22 -2.52
CA ASP A 332 2.41 -28.01 -3.22
C ASP A 332 1.03 -27.64 -2.64
N LEU A 333 0.94 -26.49 -1.99
CA LEU A 333 -0.27 -26.06 -1.27
C LEU A 333 -1.24 -25.27 -2.15
N THR A 334 -1.04 -25.27 -3.47
CA THR A 334 -1.81 -24.51 -4.46
C THR A 334 -2.64 -25.47 -5.31
N TYR A 335 -3.46 -24.98 -6.24
CA TYR A 335 -4.17 -25.85 -7.19
C TYR A 335 -3.22 -26.53 -8.19
N ASN A 336 -2.05 -25.94 -8.43
CA ASN A 336 -1.02 -26.42 -9.35
C ASN A 336 -1.56 -26.82 -10.74
N ASP A 337 -2.54 -26.08 -11.26
CA ASP A 337 -3.17 -26.28 -12.57
C ASP A 337 -2.30 -25.68 -13.70
N PRO A 338 -1.67 -26.49 -14.56
CA PRO A 338 -0.82 -25.97 -15.63
C PRO A 338 -1.57 -25.10 -16.64
N GLY A 339 -2.87 -25.32 -16.82
CA GLY A 339 -3.71 -24.54 -17.74
C GLY A 339 -4.01 -23.13 -17.25
N LYS A 340 -3.70 -22.84 -15.98
CA LYS A 340 -3.85 -21.51 -15.37
C LYS A 340 -2.51 -20.81 -15.11
N MET A 341 -1.39 -21.45 -15.46
CA MET A 341 -0.08 -20.83 -15.36
C MET A 341 0.21 -19.96 -16.59
N GLY A 342 0.88 -18.82 -16.37
CA GLY A 342 1.29 -17.90 -17.43
C GLY A 342 2.71 -17.38 -17.22
N ASP A 343 3.06 -16.33 -17.95
CA ASP A 343 4.39 -15.71 -17.89
C ASP A 343 4.68 -15.07 -16.52
N ILE A 344 3.65 -14.73 -15.75
CA ILE A 344 3.75 -14.27 -14.36
C ILE A 344 3.38 -15.43 -13.43
N PRO A 345 4.26 -15.82 -12.48
CA PRO A 345 3.94 -16.82 -11.47
C PRO A 345 2.62 -16.56 -10.76
N TYR A 346 1.78 -17.58 -10.75
CA TYR A 346 0.49 -17.68 -10.10
C TYR A 346 0.38 -19.10 -9.52
N GLN A 347 -0.54 -19.31 -8.58
CA GLN A 347 -0.63 -20.54 -7.80
C GLN A 347 0.63 -20.68 -6.94
N THR A 348 0.77 -19.75 -6.00
CA THR A 348 1.85 -19.60 -5.03
C THR A 348 1.30 -19.24 -3.64
N ILE A 349 2.03 -19.59 -2.58
CA ILE A 349 1.73 -19.11 -1.22
C ILE A 349 1.90 -17.59 -1.18
N PHE A 350 0.89 -16.90 -0.66
CA PHE A 350 0.81 -15.44 -0.58
C PHE A 350 0.91 -14.90 0.85
N THR A 351 0.50 -15.69 1.84
CA THR A 351 0.54 -15.31 3.26
C THR A 351 0.89 -16.50 4.13
N ILE A 352 1.65 -16.24 5.20
CA ILE A 352 2.08 -17.24 6.19
C ILE A 352 1.84 -16.64 7.57
N SER A 353 1.33 -17.45 8.51
CA SER A 353 1.26 -17.11 9.92
C SER A 353 1.63 -18.33 10.76
N GLU A 354 2.65 -18.22 11.59
CA GLU A 354 2.87 -19.15 12.70
C GLU A 354 2.15 -18.63 13.95
N SER A 355 1.49 -19.50 14.69
CA SER A 355 0.84 -19.14 15.94
C SER A 355 1.89 -18.72 16.97
N PRO A 356 1.75 -17.56 17.62
CA PRO A 356 2.63 -17.17 18.72
C PRO A 356 2.41 -18.04 19.98
N LEU A 357 1.32 -18.82 20.03
CA LEU A 357 0.98 -19.67 21.18
C LEU A 357 1.54 -21.09 21.07
N LYS A 358 1.87 -21.54 19.85
CA LYS A 358 2.33 -22.91 19.62
C LYS A 358 3.29 -22.98 18.44
N PHE A 359 4.52 -23.37 18.72
CA PHE A 359 5.52 -23.65 17.70
C PHE A 359 5.03 -24.74 16.75
N GLY A 360 5.20 -24.52 15.45
CA GLY A 360 4.81 -25.46 14.41
C GLY A 360 3.31 -25.50 14.09
N LEU A 361 2.47 -24.70 14.76
CA LEU A 361 1.11 -24.40 14.29
C LEU A 361 1.18 -23.28 13.25
N ILE A 362 1.07 -23.65 11.97
CA ILE A 362 1.30 -22.75 10.84
C ILE A 362 0.09 -22.76 9.91
N TYR A 363 -0.31 -21.58 9.49
CA TYR A 363 -1.34 -21.35 8.49
C TYR A 363 -0.73 -20.72 7.25
N VAL A 364 -1.21 -21.15 6.08
CA VAL A 364 -0.87 -20.54 4.80
C VAL A 364 -2.11 -20.21 3.99
N GLY A 365 -2.01 -19.17 3.16
CA GLY A 365 -3.00 -18.82 2.16
C GLY A 365 -2.33 -18.55 0.82
N THR A 366 -2.98 -18.90 -0.28
CA THR A 366 -2.42 -18.81 -1.64
C THR A 366 -3.13 -17.76 -2.49
N ASP A 367 -2.45 -17.31 -3.53
CA ASP A 367 -2.97 -16.36 -4.51
C ASP A 367 -4.12 -16.92 -5.37
N ASP A 368 -4.24 -18.24 -5.47
CA ASP A 368 -5.30 -18.96 -6.17
C ASP A 368 -6.48 -19.39 -5.27
N GLY A 369 -6.45 -18.96 -4.01
CA GLY A 369 -7.58 -19.05 -3.08
C GLY A 369 -7.66 -20.32 -2.22
N ARG A 370 -6.56 -21.06 -2.10
CA ARG A 370 -6.44 -22.16 -1.12
C ARG A 370 -5.91 -21.65 0.22
N ALA A 371 -6.28 -22.32 1.30
CA ALA A 371 -5.77 -22.08 2.63
C ALA A 371 -5.55 -23.41 3.35
N HIS A 372 -4.44 -23.53 4.09
CA HIS A 372 -4.07 -24.76 4.77
C HIS A 372 -3.54 -24.48 6.18
N VAL A 373 -3.68 -25.47 7.06
CA VAL A 373 -3.09 -25.49 8.40
C VAL A 373 -2.25 -26.76 8.61
N THR A 374 -1.13 -26.62 9.30
CA THR A 374 -0.40 -27.71 9.95
C THR A 374 -0.34 -27.42 11.44
N LYS A 375 -0.45 -28.46 12.27
CA LYS A 375 -0.37 -28.33 13.74
C LYS A 375 0.89 -28.97 14.34
N ASP A 376 1.75 -29.54 13.50
CA ASP A 376 2.89 -30.37 13.87
C ASP A 376 4.17 -30.03 13.07
N GLY A 377 4.31 -28.75 12.69
CA GLY A 377 5.53 -28.25 12.05
C GLY A 377 5.72 -28.67 10.58
N GLY A 378 4.65 -29.14 9.93
CA GLY A 378 4.60 -29.44 8.50
C GLY A 378 4.54 -30.93 8.17
N LEU A 379 4.38 -31.80 9.17
CA LEU A 379 4.27 -33.24 8.94
C LEU A 379 2.91 -33.58 8.32
N HIS A 380 1.83 -32.91 8.77
CA HIS A 380 0.49 -33.08 8.23
C HIS A 380 -0.16 -31.74 7.89
N TRP A 381 -0.69 -31.63 6.67
CA TRP A 381 -1.39 -30.45 6.20
C TRP A 381 -2.87 -30.74 5.97
N GLN A 382 -3.72 -29.86 6.47
CA GLN A 382 -5.17 -29.89 6.29
C GLN A 382 -5.61 -28.66 5.50
N GLU A 383 -6.39 -28.85 4.44
CA GLU A 383 -7.05 -27.75 3.73
C GLU A 383 -8.25 -27.23 4.54
N ILE A 384 -8.38 -25.91 4.60
CA ILE A 384 -9.34 -25.19 5.46
C ILE A 384 -10.21 -24.21 4.67
N VAL A 385 -10.64 -24.58 3.46
CA VAL A 385 -11.45 -23.69 2.57
C VAL A 385 -12.95 -23.97 2.58
N LYS A 386 -13.42 -24.86 3.46
CA LYS A 386 -14.83 -25.27 3.49
C LYS A 386 -15.75 -24.09 3.82
N GLY A 387 -16.74 -23.84 2.96
CA GLY A 387 -17.73 -22.76 3.14
C GLY A 387 -17.25 -21.37 2.71
N LEU A 388 -16.04 -21.27 2.16
CA LEU A 388 -15.46 -20.02 1.66
C LEU A 388 -15.73 -19.84 0.16
N PRO A 389 -15.75 -18.59 -0.36
CA PRO A 389 -15.92 -18.34 -1.78
C PRO A 389 -14.79 -18.97 -2.59
N TYR A 390 -15.17 -19.60 -3.70
CA TYR A 390 -14.25 -20.33 -4.57
C TYR A 390 -13.19 -19.40 -5.17
N ARG A 391 -11.91 -19.79 -5.03
CA ARG A 391 -10.74 -19.18 -5.69
C ARG A 391 -10.53 -17.68 -5.44
N LYS A 392 -11.01 -17.15 -4.32
CA LYS A 392 -10.70 -15.77 -3.92
C LYS A 392 -9.31 -15.71 -3.29
N TRP A 393 -8.46 -14.83 -3.83
CA TRP A 393 -7.08 -14.64 -3.41
C TRP A 393 -7.01 -14.44 -1.90
N VAL A 394 -6.26 -15.28 -1.17
CA VAL A 394 -6.12 -15.12 0.28
C VAL A 394 -5.13 -14.00 0.57
N SER A 395 -5.63 -12.80 0.83
CA SER A 395 -4.81 -11.60 1.01
C SER A 395 -4.07 -11.57 2.34
N ARG A 396 -4.65 -12.16 3.39
CA ARG A 396 -3.99 -12.31 4.68
C ARG A 396 -4.63 -13.42 5.51
N ILE A 397 -3.80 -14.21 6.20
CA ILE A 397 -4.21 -15.13 7.27
C ILE A 397 -3.38 -14.82 8.53
N VAL A 398 -4.01 -14.81 9.71
CA VAL A 398 -3.37 -14.48 10.99
C VAL A 398 -3.88 -15.41 12.08
N ALA A 399 -2.97 -16.19 12.67
CA ALA A 399 -3.25 -16.97 13.87
C ALA A 399 -3.40 -16.03 15.08
N SER A 400 -4.36 -16.32 15.96
CA SER A 400 -4.62 -15.46 17.11
C SER A 400 -3.50 -15.51 18.15
N ALA A 401 -3.23 -14.36 18.75
CA ALA A 401 -2.32 -14.22 19.89
C ALA A 401 -2.96 -14.61 21.24
N TYR A 402 -4.27 -14.89 21.26
CA TYR A 402 -5.02 -15.12 22.50
C TYR A 402 -5.69 -16.49 22.59
N ASN A 403 -5.86 -17.18 21.47
CA ASN A 403 -6.50 -18.48 21.45
C ASN A 403 -5.94 -19.36 20.32
N GLU A 404 -5.40 -20.53 20.67
CA GLU A 404 -4.69 -21.42 19.73
C GLU A 404 -5.54 -21.82 18.51
N GLY A 405 -6.85 -22.05 18.70
CA GLY A 405 -7.77 -22.44 17.63
C GLY A 405 -8.33 -21.27 16.81
N THR A 406 -8.08 -20.03 17.22
CA THR A 406 -8.61 -18.84 16.54
C THR A 406 -7.69 -18.39 15.42
N VAL A 407 -8.27 -18.16 14.25
CA VAL A 407 -7.57 -17.65 13.07
C VAL A 407 -8.49 -16.70 12.30
N TYR A 408 -7.92 -15.62 11.78
CA TYR A 408 -8.61 -14.64 10.94
C TYR A 408 -8.07 -14.71 9.52
N MET A 409 -8.94 -14.54 8.53
CA MET A 409 -8.55 -14.58 7.13
C MET A 409 -9.32 -13.53 6.33
N SER A 410 -8.61 -12.85 5.42
CA SER A 410 -9.21 -11.98 4.41
C SER A 410 -8.96 -12.55 3.03
N GLN A 411 -9.94 -12.35 2.13
CA GLN A 411 -9.82 -12.67 0.71
C GLN A 411 -10.19 -11.44 -0.14
N ASN A 412 -9.75 -11.40 -1.40
CA ASN A 412 -10.30 -10.45 -2.37
C ASN A 412 -10.46 -11.05 -3.77
N GLY A 413 -11.48 -10.54 -4.48
CA GLY A 413 -11.86 -10.98 -5.82
C GLY A 413 -11.52 -9.98 -6.93
N LYS A 414 -10.72 -8.94 -6.65
CA LYS A 414 -10.51 -7.80 -7.58
C LYS A 414 -9.91 -8.17 -8.94
N ARG A 415 -9.31 -9.36 -9.06
CA ARG A 415 -8.76 -9.90 -10.33
C ARG A 415 -9.81 -10.65 -11.16
N ASP A 416 -10.98 -10.88 -10.58
CA ASP A 416 -12.16 -11.50 -11.19
C ASP A 416 -13.30 -10.49 -11.39
N ASP A 417 -13.01 -9.18 -11.36
CA ASP A 417 -14.01 -8.10 -11.32
C ASP A 417 -15.04 -8.23 -10.18
N ASP A 418 -14.63 -8.84 -9.06
CA ASP A 418 -15.43 -9.02 -7.86
C ASP A 418 -14.92 -8.12 -6.72
N PHE A 419 -15.77 -7.17 -6.35
CA PHE A 419 -15.48 -6.12 -5.38
C PHE A 419 -16.04 -6.41 -3.98
N ALA A 420 -16.62 -7.60 -3.73
CA ALA A 420 -17.16 -7.92 -2.42
C ALA A 420 -16.06 -7.97 -1.33
N GLY A 421 -16.42 -7.55 -0.12
CA GLY A 421 -15.57 -7.70 1.06
C GLY A 421 -15.65 -9.11 1.61
N TYR A 422 -14.50 -9.76 1.82
CA TYR A 422 -14.43 -11.11 2.38
C TYR A 422 -13.53 -11.14 3.61
N LEU A 423 -14.14 -11.25 4.80
CA LEU A 423 -13.44 -11.35 6.06
C LEU A 423 -14.03 -12.44 6.94
N TRP A 424 -13.16 -13.32 7.41
CA TRP A 424 -13.53 -14.57 8.05
C TRP A 424 -12.82 -14.73 9.39
N LYS A 425 -13.53 -15.35 10.32
CA LYS A 425 -13.00 -15.84 11.60
C LYS A 425 -13.31 -17.31 11.76
N SER A 426 -12.34 -18.07 12.24
CA SER A 426 -12.52 -19.42 12.75
C SER A 426 -12.09 -19.48 14.21
N THR A 427 -12.69 -20.37 15.00
CA THR A 427 -12.25 -20.73 16.36
C THR A 427 -11.88 -22.21 16.51
N ASP A 428 -11.80 -22.95 15.40
CA ASP A 428 -11.54 -24.39 15.34
C ASP A 428 -10.45 -24.75 14.31
N TYR A 429 -9.41 -23.92 14.24
CA TYR A 429 -8.24 -24.07 13.37
C TYR A 429 -8.54 -23.99 11.86
N GLY A 430 -9.65 -23.36 11.47
CA GLY A 430 -10.08 -23.17 10.08
C GLY A 430 -11.04 -24.24 9.59
N THR A 431 -11.53 -25.12 10.48
CA THR A 431 -12.47 -26.17 10.10
C THR A 431 -13.83 -25.58 9.71
N THR A 432 -14.25 -24.52 10.41
CA THR A 432 -15.45 -23.74 10.09
C THR A 432 -15.17 -22.24 10.12
N TRP A 433 -15.80 -21.50 9.22
CA TRP A 433 -15.61 -20.05 9.08
C TRP A 433 -16.89 -19.28 9.31
N GLN A 434 -16.78 -18.21 10.09
CA GLN A 434 -17.80 -17.20 10.31
C GLN A 434 -17.45 -15.94 9.53
N ASP A 435 -18.41 -15.42 8.76
CA ASP A 435 -18.32 -14.09 8.14
C ASP A 435 -18.34 -13.01 9.23
N ILE A 436 -17.32 -12.15 9.24
CA ILE A 436 -17.20 -11.00 10.14
C ILE A 436 -17.02 -9.68 9.37
N THR A 437 -17.41 -9.66 8.09
CA THR A 437 -17.40 -8.45 7.24
C THR A 437 -18.35 -7.40 7.79
N ALA A 438 -19.51 -7.83 8.31
CA ALA A 438 -20.51 -7.00 8.97
C ALA A 438 -20.84 -5.70 8.20
N ASN A 439 -20.49 -4.54 8.75
CA ASN A 439 -20.78 -3.22 8.17
C ASN A 439 -19.59 -2.59 7.43
N LEU A 440 -18.56 -3.36 7.06
CA LEU A 440 -17.52 -2.87 6.17
C LEU A 440 -18.13 -2.49 4.80
N PRO A 441 -17.66 -1.41 4.17
CA PRO A 441 -18.11 -1.07 2.82
C PRO A 441 -17.67 -2.12 1.81
N CYS A 442 -18.38 -2.16 0.67
CA CYS A 442 -17.96 -2.95 -0.49
C CYS A 442 -16.57 -2.49 -0.95
N GLY A 443 -15.69 -3.46 -1.23
CA GLY A 443 -14.33 -3.23 -1.68
C GLY A 443 -13.38 -4.34 -1.22
N PRO A 444 -12.23 -4.50 -1.90
CA PRO A 444 -11.21 -5.45 -1.49
C PRO A 444 -10.69 -5.20 -0.06
N ILE A 445 -10.52 -6.28 0.68
CA ILE A 445 -9.80 -6.30 1.96
C ILE A 445 -8.40 -6.83 1.67
N ASN A 446 -7.38 -6.11 2.13
CA ASN A 446 -5.99 -6.40 1.81
C ASN A 446 -5.25 -6.99 3.01
N VAL A 447 -5.64 -6.59 4.21
CA VAL A 447 -4.99 -6.99 5.44
C VAL A 447 -5.99 -7.05 6.58
N VAL A 448 -5.85 -8.08 7.42
CA VAL A 448 -6.43 -8.15 8.77
C VAL A 448 -5.30 -8.33 9.79
N ARG A 449 -5.44 -7.71 10.97
CA ARG A 449 -4.57 -7.90 12.13
C ARG A 449 -5.40 -7.99 13.40
N GLU A 450 -5.03 -8.91 14.28
CA GLU A 450 -5.46 -8.90 15.68
C GLU A 450 -4.55 -7.98 16.47
N ASP A 451 -5.13 -7.18 17.37
CA ASP A 451 -4.37 -6.28 18.23
C ASP A 451 -3.55 -7.08 19.26
N PRO A 452 -2.28 -6.73 19.54
CA PRO A 452 -1.43 -7.48 20.46
C PRO A 452 -1.74 -7.22 21.95
N GLN A 453 -2.52 -6.19 22.29
CA GLN A 453 -2.87 -5.83 23.67
C GLN A 453 -4.35 -6.08 24.01
N ASN A 454 -5.25 -6.22 23.02
CA ASN A 454 -6.66 -6.48 23.26
C ASN A 454 -7.29 -7.45 22.24
N LYS A 455 -7.66 -8.65 22.71
CA LYS A 455 -8.31 -9.73 21.92
C LYS A 455 -9.62 -9.38 21.21
N ASN A 456 -10.27 -8.28 21.59
CA ASN A 456 -11.50 -7.83 20.94
C ASN A 456 -11.23 -6.81 19.82
N VAL A 457 -10.01 -6.30 19.73
CA VAL A 457 -9.63 -5.29 18.76
C VAL A 457 -9.02 -5.93 17.52
N LEU A 458 -9.60 -5.62 16.37
CA LEU A 458 -9.12 -6.05 15.06
C LEU A 458 -8.97 -4.82 14.17
N TYR A 459 -7.95 -4.82 13.32
CA TYR A 459 -7.73 -3.79 12.30
C TYR A 459 -7.81 -4.40 10.91
N VAL A 460 -8.41 -3.68 9.97
CA VAL A 460 -8.43 -4.06 8.56
C VAL A 460 -8.03 -2.89 7.67
N GLY A 461 -7.19 -3.17 6.68
CA GLY A 461 -6.84 -2.25 5.61
C GLY A 461 -7.56 -2.64 4.33
N THR A 462 -8.17 -1.65 3.69
CA THR A 462 -9.01 -1.79 2.49
C THR A 462 -8.58 -0.79 1.41
N ASP A 463 -9.22 -0.85 0.25
CA ASP A 463 -9.03 0.13 -0.82
C ASP A 463 -9.59 1.53 -0.46
N LEU A 464 -10.33 1.64 0.65
CA LEU A 464 -10.96 2.87 1.13
C LEU A 464 -10.32 3.42 2.42
N GLY A 465 -9.35 2.73 3.01
CA GLY A 465 -8.68 3.13 4.25
C GLY A 465 -8.66 2.04 5.31
N VAL A 466 -8.48 2.45 6.57
CA VAL A 466 -8.40 1.56 7.74
C VAL A 466 -9.72 1.54 8.51
N TYR A 467 -10.13 0.36 8.95
CA TYR A 467 -11.26 0.17 9.85
C TYR A 467 -10.82 -0.63 11.08
N VAL A 468 -11.45 -0.34 12.21
CA VAL A 468 -11.19 -0.98 13.49
C VAL A 468 -12.48 -1.57 14.05
N SER A 469 -12.42 -2.81 14.50
CA SER A 469 -13.44 -3.42 15.33
C SER A 469 -12.94 -3.45 16.77
N ILE A 470 -13.83 -3.25 17.73
CA ILE A 470 -13.55 -3.34 19.18
C ILE A 470 -14.38 -4.44 19.87
N ASN A 471 -15.03 -5.29 19.07
CA ASN A 471 -15.93 -6.34 19.53
C ASN A 471 -15.75 -7.65 18.73
N GLY A 472 -14.52 -7.90 18.27
CA GLY A 472 -14.13 -9.15 17.60
C GLY A 472 -14.75 -9.36 16.21
N GLY A 473 -14.99 -8.29 15.45
CA GLY A 473 -15.47 -8.32 14.07
C GLY A 473 -16.99 -8.15 13.92
N LYS A 474 -17.73 -7.95 15.01
CA LYS A 474 -19.20 -7.79 14.95
C LYS A 474 -19.62 -6.43 14.42
N LYS A 475 -18.76 -5.40 14.58
CA LYS A 475 -18.98 -4.04 14.05
C LYS A 475 -17.64 -3.34 13.82
N TRP A 476 -17.55 -2.65 12.70
CA TRP A 476 -16.38 -1.91 12.25
C TRP A 476 -16.62 -0.40 12.29
N TYR A 477 -15.59 0.33 12.68
CA TYR A 477 -15.55 1.79 12.72
C TYR A 477 -14.44 2.24 11.78
N THR A 478 -14.70 3.27 10.99
CA THR A 478 -13.64 3.88 10.19
C THR A 478 -12.63 4.56 11.12
N LEU A 479 -11.35 4.34 10.88
CA LEU A 479 -10.28 5.09 11.53
C LEU A 479 -10.14 6.44 10.80
N ALA A 480 -11.16 7.29 10.95
CA ALA A 480 -11.25 8.59 10.29
C ALA A 480 -10.47 9.68 11.04
N GLY A 481 -10.21 10.80 10.35
CA GLY A 481 -9.45 11.93 10.88
C GLY A 481 -8.76 12.69 9.75
N ASN A 482 -7.47 12.96 9.90
CA ASN A 482 -6.62 13.45 8.80
C ASN A 482 -6.10 12.32 7.89
N PHE A 483 -6.47 11.06 8.16
CA PHE A 483 -6.14 9.93 7.30
C PHE A 483 -7.04 9.95 6.04
N PRO A 484 -6.49 10.05 4.82
CA PRO A 484 -7.28 10.16 3.61
C PRO A 484 -7.94 8.84 3.21
N THR A 485 -9.02 8.90 2.44
CA THR A 485 -9.50 7.74 1.68
C THR A 485 -8.42 7.34 0.68
N THR A 486 -7.77 6.22 0.94
CA THR A 486 -6.64 5.74 0.15
C THR A 486 -6.53 4.24 0.28
N PHE A 487 -5.92 3.62 -0.72
CA PHE A 487 -5.64 2.19 -0.72
C PHE A 487 -4.60 1.85 0.35
N VAL A 488 -4.94 0.94 1.26
CA VAL A 488 -4.06 0.42 2.32
C VAL A 488 -3.74 -1.04 2.02
N HIS A 489 -2.50 -1.30 1.59
CA HIS A 489 -2.05 -2.65 1.24
C HIS A 489 -1.70 -3.49 2.47
N ASP A 490 -1.06 -2.89 3.46
CA ASP A 490 -0.64 -3.58 4.67
C ASP A 490 -0.64 -2.64 5.88
N LEU A 491 -0.73 -3.23 7.07
CA LEU A 491 -0.57 -2.53 8.33
C LEU A 491 0.01 -3.45 9.40
N VAL A 492 0.69 -2.84 10.37
CA VAL A 492 1.29 -3.51 11.52
C VAL A 492 0.96 -2.75 12.80
N ILE A 493 1.01 -3.44 13.94
CA ILE A 493 0.88 -2.84 15.27
C ILE A 493 2.16 -3.19 16.02
N HIS A 494 2.94 -2.17 16.39
CA HIS A 494 4.15 -2.35 17.18
C HIS A 494 3.76 -2.82 18.59
N PRO A 495 4.16 -4.03 19.03
CA PRO A 495 3.61 -4.66 20.23
C PRO A 495 4.09 -4.00 21.53
N ARG A 496 5.29 -3.41 21.52
CA ARG A 496 5.84 -2.69 22.69
C ARG A 496 5.29 -1.27 22.78
N ASP A 497 5.24 -0.58 21.64
CA ASP A 497 5.02 0.87 21.62
C ASP A 497 3.57 1.25 21.36
N ASN A 498 2.69 0.28 21.04
CA ASN A 498 1.27 0.50 20.77
C ASN A 498 1.01 1.52 19.66
N ILE A 499 1.82 1.44 18.60
CA ILE A 499 1.70 2.28 17.39
C ILE A 499 1.24 1.39 16.23
N MET A 500 0.11 1.72 15.63
CA MET A 500 -0.29 1.15 14.34
C MET A 500 0.39 1.94 13.22
N VAL A 501 0.97 1.23 12.25
CA VAL A 501 1.53 1.83 11.04
C VAL A 501 0.81 1.26 9.83
N ALA A 502 0.22 2.13 9.01
CA ALA A 502 -0.46 1.77 7.77
C ALA A 502 0.37 2.17 6.55
N ALA A 503 0.66 1.20 5.67
CA ALA A 503 1.28 1.43 4.36
C ALA A 503 0.20 1.72 3.32
N THR A 504 0.30 2.91 2.71
CA THR A 504 -0.66 3.35 1.71
C THR A 504 -0.07 3.34 0.30
N HIS A 505 -0.92 3.10 -0.70
CA HIS A 505 -0.55 3.23 -2.09
C HIS A 505 -0.77 4.67 -2.58
N GLY A 506 0.19 5.56 -2.30
CA GLY A 506 0.20 6.93 -2.82
C GLY A 506 0.10 8.03 -1.77
N ARG A 507 0.17 7.72 -0.47
CA ARG A 507 0.16 8.68 0.65
C ARG A 507 1.19 8.36 1.73
N GLY A 508 2.24 7.60 1.40
CA GLY A 508 3.30 7.23 2.33
C GLY A 508 2.85 6.23 3.41
N MET A 509 3.48 6.31 4.59
CA MET A 509 3.09 5.53 5.76
C MET A 509 2.53 6.45 6.85
N TRP A 510 1.55 5.97 7.60
CA TRP A 510 0.91 6.71 8.69
C TRP A 510 1.07 5.95 10.00
N ALA A 511 1.67 6.60 10.99
CA ALA A 511 1.80 6.07 12.35
C ALA A 511 0.76 6.70 13.28
N LEU A 512 0.06 5.87 14.04
CA LEU A 512 -0.97 6.28 14.98
C LEU A 512 -0.83 5.58 16.32
N ASP A 513 -0.91 6.34 17.40
CA ASP A 513 -1.10 5.81 18.75
C ASP A 513 -2.46 5.13 18.91
N VAL A 514 -2.44 3.82 19.12
CA VAL A 514 -3.65 2.99 19.29
C VAL A 514 -3.91 2.58 20.74
N GLU A 515 -3.06 2.98 21.69
CA GLU A 515 -3.23 2.66 23.11
C GLU A 515 -4.65 2.98 23.64
N PRO A 516 -5.28 4.13 23.30
CA PRO A 516 -6.63 4.42 23.78
C PRO A 516 -7.70 3.50 23.19
N ILE A 517 -7.51 3.02 21.95
CA ILE A 517 -8.39 2.01 21.33
C ILE A 517 -8.22 0.67 22.05
N GLN A 518 -6.98 0.31 22.38
CA GLN A 518 -6.67 -0.93 23.11
C GLN A 518 -7.27 -0.96 24.50
N GLN A 519 -7.47 0.19 25.14
CA GLN A 519 -8.15 0.29 26.43
C GLN A 519 -9.67 0.09 26.34
N LEU A 520 -10.29 0.19 25.15
CA LEU A 520 -11.74 0.00 25.00
C LEU A 520 -12.16 -1.44 25.35
N ASN A 521 -13.19 -1.53 26.18
CA ASN A 521 -13.76 -2.81 26.64
C ASN A 521 -15.28 -2.68 26.83
N ALA A 522 -15.94 -3.80 27.12
CA ALA A 522 -17.40 -3.84 27.26
C ALA A 522 -17.93 -2.86 28.34
N GLU A 523 -17.19 -2.67 29.44
CA GLU A 523 -17.59 -1.75 30.51
C GLU A 523 -17.55 -0.28 30.06
N ILE A 524 -16.51 0.11 29.32
CA ILE A 524 -16.40 1.46 28.76
C ILE A 524 -17.51 1.69 27.72
N LEU A 525 -17.74 0.72 26.84
CA LEU A 525 -18.76 0.82 25.79
C LEU A 525 -20.19 0.86 26.32
N ALA A 526 -20.44 0.35 27.53
CA ALA A 526 -21.74 0.43 28.18
C ALA A 526 -22.06 1.83 28.73
N LYS A 527 -21.03 2.62 29.10
CA LYS A 527 -21.16 3.97 29.67
C LYS A 527 -21.60 4.98 28.61
N ASP A 528 -22.36 5.99 29.03
CA ASP A 528 -22.72 7.11 28.14
C ASP A 528 -21.50 7.94 27.72
N ALA A 529 -20.51 8.03 28.61
CA ALA A 529 -19.21 8.63 28.35
C ALA A 529 -18.11 8.06 29.25
N HIS A 530 -16.87 8.11 28.79
CA HIS A 530 -15.68 7.72 29.56
C HIS A 530 -14.50 8.63 29.23
N LEU A 531 -13.73 9.02 30.25
CA LEU A 531 -12.51 9.81 30.09
C LEU A 531 -11.32 8.88 30.29
N PHE A 532 -10.43 8.84 29.31
CA PHE A 532 -9.18 8.08 29.43
C PHE A 532 -8.18 8.84 30.28
N VAL A 533 -7.18 8.12 30.81
CA VAL A 533 -6.09 8.73 31.58
C VAL A 533 -5.44 9.83 30.74
N ILE A 534 -5.27 11.01 31.32
CA ILE A 534 -4.60 12.14 30.68
C ILE A 534 -3.13 12.08 31.10
N PRO A 535 -2.18 11.80 30.18
CA PRO A 535 -0.77 11.74 30.52
C PRO A 535 -0.27 13.11 31.00
N PRO A 536 0.75 13.15 31.88
CA PRO A 536 1.42 14.40 32.22
C PRO A 536 1.92 15.12 30.97
N VAL A 537 1.73 16.43 30.93
CA VAL A 537 2.14 17.28 29.81
C VAL A 537 3.26 18.20 30.24
N THR A 538 4.30 18.30 29.41
CA THR A 538 5.41 19.20 29.68
C THR A 538 5.26 20.54 28.98
N LEU A 539 5.28 21.62 29.75
CA LEU A 539 5.39 22.98 29.27
C LEU A 539 6.87 23.29 29.01
N ARG A 540 7.24 23.55 27.75
CA ARG A 540 8.63 23.94 27.42
C ARG A 540 8.77 25.46 27.51
N ARG A 541 9.76 25.92 28.27
CA ARG A 541 10.19 27.32 28.31
C ARG A 541 11.63 27.43 27.82
N SER A 542 11.87 28.28 26.84
CA SER A 542 13.23 28.63 26.39
C SER A 542 13.62 29.99 26.97
N ARG A 543 14.91 30.17 27.30
CA ARG A 543 15.47 31.48 27.72
C ARG A 543 15.35 32.55 26.63
N PHE A 544 15.24 32.15 25.35
CA PHE A 544 15.25 33.06 24.19
C PHE A 544 14.02 32.92 23.27
N SER A 545 13.12 31.96 23.53
CA SER A 545 11.85 31.81 22.80
C SER A 545 10.66 31.54 23.73
N ARG A 546 9.48 31.95 23.27
CA ARG A 546 8.19 31.93 23.97
C ARG A 546 7.88 30.54 24.54
N ALA A 547 7.11 30.46 25.63
CA ALA A 547 6.61 29.17 26.09
C ALA A 547 5.82 28.50 24.96
N THR A 548 6.16 27.25 24.64
CA THR A 548 5.43 26.43 23.68
C THR A 548 5.05 25.14 24.38
N GLY A 549 3.74 24.90 24.48
CA GLY A 549 3.19 23.67 25.03
C GLY A 549 2.76 22.74 23.90
N ALA A 550 2.93 21.44 24.10
CA ALA A 550 2.29 20.40 23.31
C ALA A 550 0.77 20.49 23.26
N GLY A 551 0.21 21.16 24.26
CA GLY A 551 -1.16 20.98 24.67
C GLY A 551 -1.34 19.66 25.44
N ALA A 552 -2.25 19.64 26.41
CA ALA A 552 -2.68 18.41 27.04
C ALA A 552 -3.70 17.74 26.12
N ARG A 553 -3.36 16.57 25.55
CA ARG A 553 -4.30 15.76 24.79
C ARG A 553 -5.28 15.10 25.75
N ILE A 554 -6.57 15.31 25.50
CA ILE A 554 -7.67 14.80 26.29
C ILE A 554 -8.42 13.82 25.38
N SER A 555 -8.38 12.55 25.74
CA SER A 555 -9.07 11.48 25.02
C SER A 555 -10.29 11.02 25.79
N PHE A 556 -11.41 10.79 25.11
CA PHE A 556 -12.65 10.35 25.72
C PHE A 556 -13.50 9.53 24.75
N PHE A 557 -14.38 8.69 25.29
CA PHE A 557 -15.39 7.93 24.57
C PHE A 557 -16.78 8.53 24.81
N LEU A 558 -17.62 8.55 23.78
CA LEU A 558 -19.04 8.90 23.87
C LEU A 558 -19.90 7.81 23.23
N LYS A 559 -21.00 7.46 23.89
CA LYS A 559 -21.99 6.54 23.31
C LYS A 559 -22.80 7.18 22.18
N GLN A 560 -23.03 8.49 22.26
CA GLN A 560 -23.75 9.29 21.28
C GLN A 560 -23.03 10.61 21.01
N ALA A 561 -23.04 11.03 19.74
CA ALA A 561 -22.48 12.31 19.31
C ALA A 561 -23.21 13.47 20.01
N GLN A 562 -22.44 14.44 20.52
CA GLN A 562 -22.99 15.62 21.21
C GLN A 562 -21.96 16.74 21.33
N LYS A 563 -22.45 17.95 21.63
CA LYS A 563 -21.59 19.08 21.98
C LYS A 563 -21.17 18.98 23.45
N LEU A 564 -19.88 19.07 23.71
CA LEU A 564 -19.30 19.02 25.04
C LEU A 564 -18.70 20.37 25.43
N LYS A 565 -18.80 20.68 26.72
CA LYS A 565 -18.13 21.80 27.35
C LYS A 565 -17.19 21.27 28.42
N LEU A 566 -15.91 21.15 28.06
CA LEU A 566 -14.84 20.69 28.93
C LEU A 566 -14.28 21.88 29.71
N GLU A 567 -14.49 21.90 31.02
CA GLU A 567 -14.04 22.97 31.90
C GLU A 567 -12.81 22.52 32.71
N ILE A 568 -11.76 23.34 32.68
CA ILE A 568 -10.49 23.05 33.34
C ILE A 568 -10.32 24.02 34.50
N PHE A 569 -10.01 23.49 35.68
CA PHE A 569 -9.86 24.21 36.94
C PHE A 569 -8.44 24.04 37.47
N ASP A 570 -7.93 25.04 38.19
CA ASP A 570 -6.69 24.89 38.97
C ASP A 570 -6.96 24.21 40.33
N GLU A 571 -5.91 24.00 41.13
CA GLU A 571 -6.02 23.42 42.48
C GLU A 571 -6.88 24.27 43.43
N ALA A 572 -6.99 25.58 43.19
CA ALA A 572 -7.87 26.48 43.93
C ALA A 572 -9.33 26.43 43.44
N ASN A 573 -9.64 25.48 42.54
CA ASN A 573 -10.95 25.29 41.91
C ASN A 573 -11.45 26.53 41.15
N GLN A 574 -10.53 27.39 40.70
CA GLN A 574 -10.82 28.50 39.80
C GLN A 574 -10.80 28.00 38.36
N LYS A 575 -11.81 28.39 37.56
CA LYS A 575 -11.90 27.98 36.17
C LYS A 575 -10.86 28.71 35.32
N VAL A 576 -10.01 27.95 34.66
CA VAL A 576 -8.87 28.41 33.87
C VAL A 576 -9.24 28.49 32.39
N LYS A 577 -9.90 27.46 31.86
CA LYS A 577 -10.22 27.33 30.43
C LYS A 577 -11.53 26.58 30.24
N THR A 578 -12.20 26.87 29.14
CA THR A 578 -13.28 26.05 28.60
C THR A 578 -12.93 25.66 27.17
N LEU A 579 -13.04 24.36 26.86
CA LEU A 579 -12.98 23.85 25.50
C LEU A 579 -14.39 23.43 25.08
N ASN A 580 -14.87 24.00 23.97
CA ASN A 580 -16.13 23.57 23.36
C ASN A 580 -15.80 22.61 22.22
N VAL A 581 -16.34 21.40 22.28
CA VAL A 581 -16.04 20.32 21.32
C VAL A 581 -17.34 19.80 20.74
N ASN A 582 -17.44 19.76 19.41
CA ASN A 582 -18.46 18.94 18.74
C ASN A 582 -17.86 17.54 18.61
N ALA A 583 -18.35 16.58 19.38
CA ALA A 583 -17.77 15.25 19.45
C ALA A 583 -18.72 14.21 18.85
N ASP A 584 -18.15 13.21 18.18
CA ASP A 584 -18.88 12.11 17.54
C ASP A 584 -19.14 10.97 18.53
N ALA A 585 -19.98 10.01 18.12
CA ALA A 585 -20.08 8.74 18.84
C ALA A 585 -18.79 7.93 18.64
N GLY A 586 -18.27 7.33 19.70
CA GLY A 586 -17.01 6.58 19.70
C GLY A 586 -15.88 7.32 20.40
N TYR A 587 -14.65 6.98 19.99
CA TYR A 587 -13.43 7.58 20.50
C TYR A 587 -13.21 8.98 19.91
N ASN A 588 -12.88 9.93 20.76
CA ASN A 588 -12.65 11.33 20.41
C ASN A 588 -11.42 11.86 21.13
N THR A 589 -10.75 12.84 20.54
CA THR A 589 -9.69 13.60 21.20
C THR A 589 -9.85 15.09 21.03
N THR A 590 -9.48 15.86 22.05
CA THR A 590 -9.29 17.31 21.96
C THR A 590 -7.99 17.70 22.67
N THR A 591 -7.52 18.93 22.47
CA THR A 591 -6.25 19.39 23.05
C THR A 591 -6.46 20.70 23.78
N TRP A 592 -6.06 20.74 25.05
CA TRP A 592 -5.92 22.00 25.78
C TRP A 592 -4.54 22.59 25.50
N ASP A 593 -4.47 23.75 24.85
CA ASP A 593 -3.24 24.50 24.54
C ASP A 593 -2.42 25.00 25.75
N LEU A 594 -2.76 24.58 26.98
CA LEU A 594 -2.17 25.00 28.25
C LEU A 594 -2.32 26.51 28.52
N THR A 595 -3.30 27.17 27.90
CA THR A 595 -3.58 28.59 28.15
C THR A 595 -4.75 28.80 29.11
N SER A 596 -4.72 29.94 29.79
CA SER A 596 -5.78 30.44 30.65
C SER A 596 -6.54 31.58 29.98
N THR A 597 -7.86 31.58 30.13
CA THR A 597 -8.75 32.69 29.76
C THR A 597 -8.93 33.71 30.88
N VAL A 598 -8.41 33.42 32.09
CA VAL A 598 -8.38 34.36 33.20
C VAL A 598 -7.42 35.50 32.81
N LYS A 599 -7.92 36.74 32.78
CA LYS A 599 -7.12 37.92 32.42
C LYS A 599 -5.96 38.06 33.42
N ALA A 600 -4.72 38.00 32.94
CA ALA A 600 -3.57 38.42 33.72
C ALA A 600 -3.70 39.92 34.09
N ALA A 601 -3.33 40.29 35.31
CA ALA A 601 -3.26 41.69 35.72
C ALA A 601 -2.44 42.49 34.70
N LYS A 602 -3.00 43.57 34.17
CA LYS A 602 -2.43 44.38 33.07
C LYS A 602 -0.98 44.78 33.37
N LYS A 603 0.01 44.14 32.74
CA LYS A 603 1.32 44.75 32.48
C LYS A 603 1.27 45.40 31.10
N LYS A 604 1.38 46.74 31.07
CA LYS A 604 1.50 47.54 29.83
C LYS A 604 2.67 47.00 29.01
N THR A 605 2.40 46.25 27.95
CA THR A 605 3.37 46.00 26.89
C THR A 605 2.66 46.07 25.56
N THR A 606 3.19 46.93 24.68
CA THR A 606 2.75 47.18 23.32
C THR A 606 3.25 46.06 22.41
N GLY A 607 2.35 45.19 21.95
CA GLY A 607 2.63 44.12 20.99
C GLY A 607 1.49 43.11 20.93
N ARG A 608 1.29 42.46 19.77
CA ARG A 608 0.25 41.42 19.53
C ARG A 608 0.08 40.52 20.76
N GLY A 609 -1.17 40.40 21.24
CA GLY A 609 -1.52 39.76 22.52
C GLY A 609 -0.84 38.40 22.71
N ARG A 610 -0.05 38.28 23.78
CA ARG A 610 0.69 37.06 24.10
C ARG A 610 -0.26 36.00 24.68
N PRO A 611 -0.15 34.70 24.32
CA PRO A 611 -0.91 33.63 24.96
C PRO A 611 -0.58 33.57 26.46
N ASN A 612 -1.62 33.51 27.30
CA ASN A 612 -1.47 33.43 28.75
C ASN A 612 -1.35 31.96 29.18
N TYR A 613 -0.13 31.42 29.22
CA TYR A 613 0.11 30.03 29.64
C TYR A 613 -0.09 29.84 31.14
N VAL A 614 -0.59 28.66 31.53
CA VAL A 614 -0.67 28.25 32.93
C VAL A 614 0.71 27.97 33.53
N LYS A 615 0.78 27.90 34.85
CA LYS A 615 2.00 27.48 35.56
C LYS A 615 2.05 25.94 35.61
N PRO A 616 3.24 25.34 35.79
CA PRO A 616 3.34 23.95 36.21
C PRO A 616 2.53 23.71 37.49
N GLY A 617 1.86 22.56 37.58
CA GLY A 617 0.94 22.23 38.66
C GLY A 617 -0.14 21.24 38.22
N LYS A 618 -1.04 20.91 39.14
CA LYS A 618 -2.20 20.07 38.85
C LYS A 618 -3.40 20.91 38.43
N TYR A 619 -4.17 20.36 37.50
CA TYR A 619 -5.41 20.92 37.01
C TYR A 619 -6.47 19.83 36.98
N HIS A 620 -7.73 20.22 37.08
CA HIS A 620 -8.86 19.29 37.08
C HIS A 620 -9.79 19.58 35.90
N LEU A 621 -10.02 18.56 35.08
CA LEU A 621 -11.02 18.58 34.03
C LEU A 621 -12.38 18.17 34.62
N LYS A 622 -13.45 18.88 34.26
CA LYS A 622 -14.84 18.50 34.51
C LYS A 622 -15.67 18.69 33.23
N CYS A 623 -16.48 17.71 32.88
CA CYS A 623 -17.42 17.79 31.76
C CYS A 623 -18.70 17.00 32.08
N LYS A 624 -19.87 17.57 31.84
CA LYS A 624 -21.16 16.89 32.07
C LYS A 624 -21.67 16.30 30.76
N VAL A 625 -22.03 15.02 30.78
CA VAL A 625 -22.61 14.25 29.68
C VAL A 625 -23.89 13.58 30.18
N GLY A 626 -25.04 14.17 29.90
CA GLY A 626 -26.31 13.72 30.48
C GLY A 626 -26.27 13.69 32.00
N LYS A 627 -26.37 12.49 32.60
CA LYS A 627 -26.26 12.26 34.04
C LYS A 627 -24.83 11.95 34.50
N THR A 628 -23.91 11.69 33.58
CA THR A 628 -22.52 11.35 33.86
C THR A 628 -21.67 12.61 33.94
N THR A 629 -20.75 12.66 34.90
CA THR A 629 -19.70 13.70 34.97
C THR A 629 -18.36 13.05 34.67
N LEU A 630 -17.71 13.47 33.59
CA LEU A 630 -16.31 13.15 33.33
C LEU A 630 -15.45 14.05 34.21
N ALA A 631 -14.54 13.44 34.98
CA ALA A 631 -13.57 14.15 35.80
C ALA A 631 -12.19 13.50 35.65
N GLY A 632 -11.14 14.31 35.56
CA GLY A 632 -9.77 13.83 35.45
C GLY A 632 -8.75 14.87 35.90
N GLU A 633 -7.58 14.40 36.32
CA GLU A 633 -6.44 15.26 36.65
C GLU A 633 -5.57 15.48 35.41
N ILE A 634 -5.06 16.69 35.23
CA ILE A 634 -4.09 17.07 34.22
C ILE A 634 -2.86 17.59 34.96
N VAL A 635 -1.73 16.89 34.84
CA VAL A 635 -0.48 17.30 35.47
C VAL A 635 0.36 18.07 34.44
N VAL A 636 0.63 19.35 34.70
CA VAL A 636 1.51 20.19 33.87
C VAL A 636 2.88 20.27 34.54
N GLN A 637 3.90 19.79 33.85
CA GLN A 637 5.29 19.77 34.30
C GLN A 637 6.13 20.82 33.55
N GLU A 638 7.25 21.25 34.12
CA GLU A 638 8.24 22.09 33.42
C GLU A 638 9.40 21.19 32.93
N LYS A 639 9.90 21.44 31.72
CA LYS A 639 11.13 20.80 31.22
C LYS A 639 12.33 21.69 31.48
#